data_AF-A0A257X992-F1
#
_entry.id   AF-A0A257X992-F1
#
_cell.length_a   1.000
_cell.length_b   1.000
_cell.length_c   1.000
_cell.angle_alpha   90.00
_cell.angle_beta   90.00
_cell.angle_gamma   90.00
#
_symmetry.space_group_name_H-M   'P 1'
#
loop_
_entity.id
_entity.type
_entity.pdbx_description
1 polymer ?
#
loop_
_entity_poly.entity_id
_entity_poly.type
_entity_poly.pdbx_seq_one_letter_code
_entity_poly.pdbx_strand_id
1 'polypeptide(L)'
;MTGTGTINKTGAGLLQLSGLSSFSGGLNINEGGLFVGITNGGVLNSTVTLASGTIIDLNGLNGIIGGLAGSGTITNSHVAGTAGTLFVGYNNENTVFSGSFSKPRLDFPAMVNVVKMGTGVLNLTGVSNSQGTLVINNGTVLYSGNATSDFVTQTVNATGVLTLDNSGTNVNNRLGGIASPANATLVLGGGSFNVTGNATATTTEAVGALTLAVGGSKITLTPTAAQSLTLNVGALSPLTVTAGASLLLRGTNLGGVVGTANTANLVAVTTVPTQLGGAGAVGTTTMSIRPDILVDTSATGNGTSFATYIGAGGVANVTGGNGFRALAANEYASFLNSANTANDLLGMGTYGGVFAINTTINSLTLTGNAGTRAAGALALVDTLTITSGGILVQSGNSVMNGGLIAAPGTSLFLWTPGASTSLTLNASVTGTGGITKDGAGALTLGARQLFTGTTNLNGGSMVLNGGANTLFVSGLGVGNALNVNNGRLDLNGNNQLVAALASSNTAMAYAGGTITNLSGTTATLTATGTGTFAGVIEGNLNFTRSSNTTTTLLSNNTYTGATIIRGGILNLQQYGQLSATSSVSNYFGTLNLDSTNAPAVDINRLNVAADITLQGGTLAFLGFNGGTSTQNVGDVTILSGASVINATRSTVNTSSNAVLTLASLTVSDVNTTTVNFTSGGTLGQTSVGNSQIIITNAPTLTNSLIGGWAVVNGTDFASYLTPDSAQGGVGALGSVGYAAYSSTALTAGTATDNITLGASVAGVTTRTVNSIRVSAASTMQMNTLADTLTIASGGLLFNGTASVLAGGRLTAGTAPNTPATLYAYTNATATLFSPITDNGTGAVSLVKSGTSTLTLTPANSMAATTTAASNVVTVPSTTGLVVGQPITGNASIPTGATITSITGPTTFTISTSTGVTAGTSLRTDFNPVPIAATTTTYGSPVISVASTNGLTVGMAVSGVGAPVALAGIATTSGSSNVTFTANAGLYVGMAVTGPGIPLGATVASITNTTTFVLSTNATQTITGGAFTANAVIPAGAVITAINGNNITLSAVTTGAATNGTALTFGIANQALTVAGLTYNGGSVQALKGLSGGVTTVTSAMTVTTLTRGTNGMLTVISSNLTSDLGTNEKFIPGAA
;
A
#
# COMPACT_ATOMS: atom_id res chain seq x y z
N MET A 1 -33.17 -16.10 -1.64
CA MET A 1 -34.50 -15.94 -2.29
C MET A 1 -34.48 -14.68 -3.14
N THR A 2 -35.13 -14.67 -4.31
CA THR A 2 -35.24 -13.53 -5.26
C THR A 2 -36.71 -13.33 -5.68
N GLY A 3 -37.06 -12.16 -6.24
CA GLY A 3 -38.42 -11.84 -6.73
C GLY A 3 -39.14 -10.75 -5.93
N THR A 4 -40.41 -10.48 -6.27
CA THR A 4 -41.22 -9.38 -5.70
C THR A 4 -42.36 -9.85 -4.78
N GLY A 5 -42.50 -11.18 -4.56
CA GLY A 5 -43.57 -11.75 -3.75
C GLY A 5 -43.43 -11.48 -2.24
N THR A 6 -44.56 -11.37 -1.56
CA THR A 6 -44.64 -11.18 -0.10
C THR A 6 -44.55 -12.51 0.64
N ILE A 7 -43.79 -12.54 1.74
CA ILE A 7 -43.71 -13.67 2.67
C ILE A 7 -44.47 -13.32 3.96
N ASN A 8 -45.39 -14.18 4.37
CA ASN A 8 -46.09 -14.08 5.64
C ASN A 8 -45.64 -15.23 6.57
N LYS A 9 -44.95 -14.90 7.66
CA LYS A 9 -44.54 -15.85 8.70
C LYS A 9 -45.62 -15.90 9.80
N THR A 10 -46.25 -17.07 9.93
CA THR A 10 -47.27 -17.37 10.95
C THR A 10 -46.77 -18.45 11.94
N GLY A 11 -47.50 -18.67 13.05
CA GLY A 11 -47.15 -19.61 14.11
C GLY A 11 -46.04 -19.13 15.05
N ALA A 12 -46.01 -19.67 16.27
CA ALA A 12 -45.15 -19.19 17.37
C ALA A 12 -43.63 -19.43 17.20
N GLY A 13 -43.21 -20.30 16.28
CA GLY A 13 -41.78 -20.60 16.07
C GLY A 13 -40.97 -19.46 15.43
N LEU A 14 -39.64 -19.57 15.47
CA LEU A 14 -38.73 -18.62 14.81
C LEU A 14 -38.43 -19.03 13.36
N LEU A 15 -38.40 -18.06 12.45
CA LEU A 15 -37.85 -18.22 11.11
C LEU A 15 -36.38 -17.82 11.12
N GLN A 16 -35.47 -18.71 10.70
CA GLN A 16 -34.05 -18.39 10.59
C GLN A 16 -33.66 -18.01 9.16
N LEU A 17 -32.89 -16.93 9.00
CA LEU A 17 -32.24 -16.59 7.74
C LEU A 17 -30.76 -16.95 7.79
N SER A 18 -30.37 -17.96 7.03
CA SER A 18 -28.99 -18.47 6.96
C SER A 18 -28.19 -17.93 5.76
N GLY A 19 -28.63 -16.81 5.18
CA GLY A 19 -28.07 -16.19 3.98
C GLY A 19 -28.64 -14.78 3.76
N LEU A 20 -28.00 -13.99 2.89
CA LEU A 20 -28.56 -12.73 2.41
C LEU A 20 -29.49 -13.00 1.23
N SER A 21 -30.74 -12.56 1.31
CA SER A 21 -31.72 -12.64 0.22
C SER A 21 -31.96 -11.28 -0.41
N SER A 22 -32.21 -11.26 -1.74
CA SER A 22 -32.39 -10.06 -2.55
C SER A 22 -33.82 -9.86 -3.06
N PHE A 23 -34.78 -10.69 -2.64
CA PHE A 23 -36.20 -10.43 -2.93
C PHE A 23 -36.64 -9.08 -2.34
N SER A 24 -37.62 -8.43 -2.96
CA SER A 24 -38.06 -7.07 -2.64
C SER A 24 -39.51 -6.97 -2.15
N GLY A 25 -40.27 -8.06 -2.21
CA GLY A 25 -41.60 -8.11 -1.58
C GLY A 25 -41.52 -8.03 -0.05
N GLY A 26 -42.64 -7.74 0.63
CA GLY A 26 -42.66 -7.58 2.09
C GLY A 26 -42.37 -8.89 2.84
N LEU A 27 -41.75 -8.80 4.01
CA LEU A 27 -41.63 -9.91 4.97
C LEU A 27 -42.44 -9.56 6.23
N ASN A 28 -43.64 -10.13 6.35
CA ASN A 28 -44.51 -9.91 7.49
C ASN A 28 -44.31 -11.02 8.52
N ILE A 29 -43.95 -10.67 9.75
CA ILE A 29 -43.89 -11.58 10.89
C ILE A 29 -45.15 -11.36 11.71
N ASN A 30 -46.12 -12.25 11.55
CA ASN A 30 -47.43 -12.14 12.20
C ASN A 30 -47.44 -12.77 13.60
N GLU A 31 -46.66 -13.84 13.78
CA GLU A 31 -46.46 -14.55 15.06
C GLU A 31 -45.03 -15.10 15.17
N GLY A 32 -44.55 -15.32 16.41
CA GLY A 32 -43.21 -15.84 16.68
C GLY A 32 -42.12 -14.79 16.43
N GLY A 33 -41.13 -15.12 15.60
CA GLY A 33 -40.04 -14.18 15.31
C GLY A 33 -39.13 -14.55 14.15
N LEU A 34 -38.16 -13.67 13.90
CA LEU A 34 -37.05 -13.83 12.97
C LEU A 34 -35.75 -14.02 13.76
N PHE A 35 -34.91 -14.95 13.33
CA PHE A 35 -33.62 -15.24 13.94
C PHE A 35 -32.49 -15.05 12.92
N VAL A 36 -31.49 -14.25 13.26
CA VAL A 36 -30.30 -14.05 12.41
C VAL A 36 -29.38 -15.26 12.58
N GLY A 37 -29.22 -16.04 11.51
CA GLY A 37 -28.47 -17.31 11.57
C GLY A 37 -26.98 -17.17 11.28
N ILE A 38 -26.59 -16.17 10.50
CA ILE A 38 -25.20 -15.88 10.12
C ILE A 38 -24.99 -14.36 10.08
N THR A 39 -23.74 -13.92 10.26
CA THR A 39 -23.36 -12.51 10.04
C THR A 39 -23.64 -12.09 8.61
N ASN A 40 -24.25 -10.92 8.45
CA ASN A 40 -24.76 -10.35 7.19
C ASN A 40 -25.89 -11.17 6.54
N GLY A 41 -26.52 -12.08 7.28
CA GLY A 41 -27.75 -12.75 6.86
C GLY A 41 -28.96 -11.79 6.92
N GLY A 42 -29.95 -11.98 6.05
CA GLY A 42 -31.10 -11.07 6.03
C GLY A 42 -31.86 -10.95 4.71
N VAL A 43 -32.64 -9.87 4.59
CA VAL A 43 -33.49 -9.54 3.43
C VAL A 43 -33.23 -8.12 2.95
N LEU A 44 -32.22 -7.95 2.10
CA LEU A 44 -31.63 -6.66 1.75
C LEU A 44 -32.63 -5.65 1.18
N ASN A 45 -33.59 -6.09 0.38
CA ASN A 45 -34.50 -5.21 -0.37
C ASN A 45 -35.93 -5.19 0.19
N SER A 46 -36.20 -5.93 1.27
CA SER A 46 -37.55 -6.09 1.82
C SER A 46 -37.76 -5.29 3.11
N THR A 47 -38.92 -4.66 3.22
CA THR A 47 -39.41 -4.18 4.52
C THR A 47 -39.85 -5.38 5.36
N VAL A 48 -39.28 -5.49 6.56
CA VAL A 48 -39.71 -6.45 7.59
C VAL A 48 -40.73 -5.77 8.49
N THR A 49 -41.95 -6.30 8.51
CA THR A 49 -43.06 -5.78 9.32
C THR A 49 -43.35 -6.72 10.48
N LEU A 50 -43.20 -6.24 11.71
CA LEU A 50 -43.39 -7.02 12.93
C LEU A 50 -44.77 -6.74 13.54
N ALA A 51 -45.58 -7.77 13.74
CA ALA A 51 -46.78 -7.66 14.56
C ALA A 51 -46.44 -7.53 16.06
N SER A 52 -47.40 -7.07 16.87
CA SER A 52 -47.25 -6.97 18.32
C SER A 52 -46.87 -8.32 18.93
N GLY A 53 -45.90 -8.34 19.85
CA GLY A 53 -45.43 -9.56 20.51
C GLY A 53 -44.47 -10.41 19.69
N THR A 54 -44.17 -10.04 18.44
CA THR A 54 -43.16 -10.73 17.61
C THR A 54 -41.76 -10.17 17.84
N ILE A 55 -40.73 -10.96 17.51
CA ILE A 55 -39.33 -10.58 17.74
C ILE A 55 -38.44 -10.67 16.48
N ILE A 56 -37.40 -9.84 16.43
CA ILE A 56 -36.16 -10.15 15.69
C ILE A 56 -35.07 -10.37 16.74
N ASP A 57 -34.42 -11.53 16.71
CA ASP A 57 -33.27 -11.83 17.55
C ASP A 57 -31.98 -11.88 16.74
N LEU A 58 -31.03 -11.03 17.11
CA LEU A 58 -29.73 -10.90 16.44
C LEU A 58 -28.71 -11.95 16.87
N ASN A 59 -28.86 -12.56 18.05
CA ASN A 59 -27.97 -13.59 18.59
C ASN A 59 -26.45 -13.31 18.44
N GLY A 60 -26.03 -12.06 18.65
CA GLY A 60 -24.62 -11.64 18.61
C GLY A 60 -24.06 -11.50 17.19
N LEU A 61 -24.92 -11.51 16.17
CA LEU A 61 -24.57 -11.42 14.76
C LEU A 61 -25.05 -10.10 14.14
N ASN A 62 -24.58 -9.83 12.92
CA ASN A 62 -25.08 -8.71 12.12
C ASN A 62 -26.22 -9.15 11.21
N GLY A 63 -27.40 -8.55 11.35
CA GLY A 63 -28.56 -8.78 10.47
C GLY A 63 -28.76 -7.63 9.48
N ILE A 64 -29.27 -7.93 8.28
CA ILE A 64 -29.54 -6.94 7.23
C ILE A 64 -31.01 -6.97 6.81
N ILE A 65 -31.67 -5.82 6.76
CA ILE A 65 -33.04 -5.67 6.25
C ILE A 65 -33.18 -4.45 5.34
N GLY A 66 -34.11 -4.50 4.39
CA GLY A 66 -34.45 -3.39 3.52
C GLY A 66 -35.09 -2.25 4.31
N GLY A 67 -36.18 -2.52 5.01
CA GLY A 67 -36.87 -1.56 5.89
C GLY A 67 -37.39 -2.22 7.17
N LEU A 68 -37.75 -1.42 8.18
CA LEU A 68 -38.27 -1.92 9.46
C LEU A 68 -39.59 -1.23 9.81
N ALA A 69 -40.66 -2.00 9.97
CA ALA A 69 -41.99 -1.49 10.32
C ALA A 69 -42.69 -2.34 11.39
N GLY A 70 -43.76 -1.78 11.97
CA GLY A 70 -44.63 -2.49 12.92
C GLY A 70 -44.26 -2.23 14.40
N SER A 71 -44.67 -3.13 15.29
CA SER A 71 -44.67 -2.92 16.75
C SER A 71 -43.98 -4.01 17.58
N GLY A 72 -43.22 -4.90 16.94
CA GLY A 72 -42.48 -5.98 17.63
C GLY A 72 -41.25 -5.52 18.41
N THR A 73 -40.46 -6.48 18.89
CA THR A 73 -39.23 -6.22 19.66
C THR A 73 -37.99 -6.67 18.89
N ILE A 74 -36.98 -5.81 18.80
CA ILE A 74 -35.64 -6.19 18.33
C ILE A 74 -34.80 -6.48 19.57
N THR A 75 -34.21 -7.66 19.62
CA THR A 75 -33.45 -8.14 20.79
C THR A 75 -32.15 -8.80 20.37
N ASN A 76 -31.28 -9.02 21.34
CA ASN A 76 -30.06 -9.80 21.18
C ASN A 76 -29.91 -10.74 22.39
N SER A 77 -30.23 -12.01 22.20
CA SER A 77 -30.21 -13.01 23.27
C SER A 77 -28.85 -13.69 23.48
N HIS A 78 -27.77 -13.19 22.86
CA HIS A 78 -26.48 -13.87 22.85
C HIS A 78 -25.88 -14.07 24.25
N VAL A 79 -25.72 -15.34 24.65
CA VAL A 79 -25.33 -15.73 26.01
C VAL A 79 -23.95 -15.25 26.43
N ALA A 80 -23.01 -15.05 25.50
CA ALA A 80 -21.65 -14.59 25.78
C ALA A 80 -21.51 -13.06 25.78
N GLY A 81 -22.60 -12.30 25.61
CA GLY A 81 -22.57 -10.85 25.72
C GLY A 81 -22.16 -10.08 24.46
N THR A 82 -21.80 -10.77 23.36
CA THR A 82 -21.51 -10.16 22.06
C THR A 82 -22.68 -9.30 21.58
N ALA A 83 -22.42 -8.03 21.25
CA ALA A 83 -23.42 -7.16 20.67
C ALA A 83 -23.80 -7.62 19.25
N GLY A 84 -25.08 -7.51 18.90
CA GLY A 84 -25.60 -7.78 17.57
C GLY A 84 -25.94 -6.47 16.87
N THR A 85 -25.76 -6.40 15.56
CA THR A 85 -26.02 -5.16 14.78
C THR A 85 -27.12 -5.37 13.75
N LEU A 86 -28.14 -4.52 13.75
CA LEU A 86 -29.15 -4.50 12.69
C LEU A 86 -28.85 -3.38 11.69
N PHE A 87 -28.59 -3.74 10.44
CA PHE A 87 -28.53 -2.80 9.33
C PHE A 87 -29.91 -2.67 8.68
N VAL A 88 -30.40 -1.43 8.53
CA VAL A 88 -31.75 -1.13 8.04
C VAL A 88 -31.74 0.02 7.04
N GLY A 89 -32.63 0.00 6.06
CA GLY A 89 -32.93 1.13 5.16
C GLY A 89 -32.40 0.97 3.73
N TYR A 90 -31.82 -0.18 3.37
CA TYR A 90 -31.27 -0.44 2.03
C TYR A 90 -32.29 -0.34 0.89
N ASN A 91 -33.58 -0.54 1.16
CA ASN A 91 -34.63 -0.39 0.15
C ASN A 91 -35.09 1.06 -0.05
N ASN A 92 -34.50 2.02 0.69
CA ASN A 92 -34.81 3.44 0.63
C ASN A 92 -36.26 3.82 0.97
N GLU A 93 -37.06 2.89 1.50
CA GLU A 93 -38.44 3.15 1.88
C GLU A 93 -38.54 3.94 3.19
N ASN A 94 -39.63 4.70 3.32
CA ASN A 94 -39.99 5.33 4.58
C ASN A 94 -40.81 4.32 5.41
N THR A 95 -40.37 4.06 6.64
CA THR A 95 -41.03 3.09 7.52
C THR A 95 -41.33 3.68 8.89
N VAL A 96 -42.38 3.17 9.53
CA VAL A 96 -42.76 3.52 10.91
C VAL A 96 -42.64 2.30 11.79
N PHE A 97 -41.83 2.41 12.84
CA PHE A 97 -41.63 1.37 13.83
C PHE A 97 -42.02 1.89 15.21
N SER A 98 -43.12 1.37 15.74
CA SER A 98 -43.63 1.66 17.10
C SER A 98 -43.17 0.64 18.14
N GLY A 99 -42.35 -0.33 17.72
CA GLY A 99 -41.75 -1.33 18.58
C GLY A 99 -40.58 -0.81 19.39
N SER A 100 -39.79 -1.74 19.94
CA SER A 100 -38.63 -1.41 20.80
C SER A 100 -37.35 -2.08 20.34
N PHE A 101 -36.23 -1.37 20.45
CA PHE A 101 -34.89 -1.99 20.54
C PHE A 101 -34.62 -2.27 22.01
N SER A 102 -34.55 -3.55 22.36
CA SER A 102 -34.58 -4.02 23.73
C SER A 102 -33.24 -4.53 24.23
N LYS A 103 -32.94 -4.23 25.50
CA LYS A 103 -32.00 -4.99 26.32
C LYS A 103 -32.79 -6.09 27.06
N PRO A 104 -32.76 -7.36 26.61
CA PRO A 104 -33.67 -8.40 27.08
C PRO A 104 -33.53 -8.77 28.56
N ARG A 105 -32.37 -8.52 29.20
CA ARG A 105 -32.14 -8.80 30.61
C ARG A 105 -31.09 -7.86 31.21
N LEU A 106 -31.32 -7.35 32.43
CA LEU A 106 -30.43 -6.41 33.12
C LEU A 106 -29.02 -7.01 33.36
N ASP A 107 -28.98 -8.32 33.57
CA ASP A 107 -27.78 -9.11 33.93
C ASP A 107 -26.91 -9.51 32.71
N PHE A 108 -27.39 -9.29 31.47
CA PHE A 108 -26.68 -9.69 30.25
C PHE A 108 -26.17 -8.46 29.47
N PRO A 109 -24.89 -8.43 29.05
CA PRO A 109 -24.31 -7.29 28.33
C PRO A 109 -24.56 -7.30 26.82
N ALA A 110 -25.34 -8.25 26.28
CA ALA A 110 -25.62 -8.35 24.85
C ALA A 110 -26.50 -7.20 24.35
N MET A 111 -25.88 -6.18 23.74
CA MET A 111 -26.58 -4.99 23.23
C MET A 111 -27.10 -5.16 21.80
N VAL A 112 -28.11 -4.38 21.45
CA VAL A 112 -28.57 -4.20 20.05
C VAL A 112 -27.98 -2.91 19.51
N ASN A 113 -27.18 -3.01 18.47
CA ASN A 113 -26.71 -1.88 17.67
C ASN A 113 -27.62 -1.72 16.44
N VAL A 114 -27.75 -0.50 15.95
CA VAL A 114 -28.52 -0.16 14.74
C VAL A 114 -27.67 0.67 13.80
N VAL A 115 -27.67 0.30 12.53
CA VAL A 115 -27.03 1.06 11.45
C VAL A 115 -28.08 1.40 10.40
N LYS A 116 -28.37 2.69 10.26
CA LYS A 116 -29.28 3.22 9.25
C LYS A 116 -28.51 3.52 7.95
N MET A 117 -28.97 2.89 6.88
CA MET A 117 -28.48 2.98 5.50
C MET A 117 -29.59 3.49 4.58
N GLY A 118 -29.22 3.89 3.35
CA GLY A 118 -30.17 4.33 2.33
C GLY A 118 -30.89 5.64 2.64
N THR A 119 -31.59 6.20 1.65
CA THR A 119 -32.14 7.57 1.70
C THR A 119 -33.47 7.69 2.45
N GLY A 120 -34.16 6.56 2.71
CA GLY A 120 -35.46 6.53 3.38
C GLY A 120 -35.43 7.02 4.83
N VAL A 121 -36.62 7.21 5.40
CA VAL A 121 -36.85 7.63 6.79
C VAL A 121 -37.22 6.42 7.64
N LEU A 122 -36.47 6.17 8.71
CA LEU A 122 -36.89 5.29 9.80
C LEU A 122 -37.55 6.14 10.90
N ASN A 123 -38.87 6.14 10.95
CA ASN A 123 -39.64 6.85 11.97
C ASN A 123 -39.89 5.93 13.17
N LEU A 124 -39.23 6.24 14.28
CA LEU A 124 -39.40 5.58 15.56
C LEU A 124 -40.48 6.30 16.36
N THR A 125 -41.51 5.56 16.77
CA THR A 125 -42.61 6.07 17.61
C THR A 125 -42.72 5.36 18.96
N GLY A 126 -41.99 4.25 19.14
CA GLY A 126 -41.92 3.46 20.36
C GLY A 126 -40.72 3.78 21.26
N VAL A 127 -40.75 3.26 22.49
CA VAL A 127 -39.69 3.42 23.50
C VAL A 127 -38.68 2.29 23.38
N SER A 128 -37.39 2.63 23.37
CA SER A 128 -36.27 1.67 23.29
C SER A 128 -35.33 1.84 24.48
N ASN A 129 -34.84 0.72 25.03
CA ASN A 129 -33.93 0.70 26.18
C ASN A 129 -32.59 0.02 25.87
N SER A 130 -32.31 -0.26 24.59
CA SER A 130 -30.99 -0.76 24.17
C SER A 130 -29.92 0.27 24.46
N GLN A 131 -28.83 -0.16 25.09
CA GLN A 131 -27.64 0.63 25.37
C GLN A 131 -26.51 0.37 24.36
N GLY A 132 -26.85 -0.14 23.17
CA GLY A 132 -25.93 -0.25 22.05
C GLY A 132 -25.67 1.09 21.36
N THR A 133 -25.25 1.02 20.10
CA THR A 133 -24.97 2.19 19.26
C THR A 133 -26.00 2.37 18.16
N LEU A 134 -26.35 3.62 17.85
CA LEU A 134 -27.04 4.00 16.62
C LEU A 134 -26.06 4.72 15.68
N VAL A 135 -25.93 4.26 14.44
CA VAL A 135 -25.14 4.93 13.41
C VAL A 135 -26.04 5.25 12.22
N ILE A 136 -26.05 6.51 11.78
CA ILE A 136 -26.83 6.99 10.65
C ILE A 136 -25.85 7.36 9.54
N ASN A 137 -25.68 6.46 8.58
CA ASN A 137 -24.80 6.66 7.44
C ASN A 137 -25.47 7.39 6.29
N ASN A 138 -26.79 7.26 6.13
CA ASN A 138 -27.59 7.95 5.11
C ASN A 138 -29.07 8.00 5.51
N GLY A 139 -29.82 8.92 4.91
CA GLY A 139 -31.25 9.10 5.15
C GLY A 139 -31.53 9.63 6.55
N THR A 140 -32.77 9.43 7.02
CA THR A 140 -33.23 10.00 8.30
C THR A 140 -33.59 8.93 9.32
N VAL A 141 -33.19 9.12 10.57
CA VAL A 141 -33.87 8.54 11.73
C VAL A 141 -34.68 9.65 12.39
N LEU A 142 -35.98 9.44 12.52
CA LEU A 142 -36.93 10.39 13.09
C LEU A 142 -37.48 9.80 14.38
N TYR A 143 -37.35 10.51 15.50
CA TYR A 143 -38.07 10.22 16.74
C TYR A 143 -39.31 11.11 16.78
N SER A 144 -40.50 10.50 16.82
CA SER A 144 -41.78 11.21 16.93
C SER A 144 -42.71 10.53 17.94
N GLY A 145 -43.85 11.15 18.24
CA GLY A 145 -44.81 10.61 19.22
C GLY A 145 -44.15 10.36 20.58
N ASN A 146 -44.29 9.16 21.15
CA ASN A 146 -43.74 8.80 22.45
C ASN A 146 -42.28 8.28 22.42
N ALA A 147 -41.61 8.33 21.26
CA ALA A 147 -40.34 7.64 21.12
C ALA A 147 -39.22 8.20 22.00
N THR A 148 -38.56 7.29 22.70
CA THR A 148 -37.31 7.54 23.45
C THR A 148 -36.32 6.40 23.20
N SER A 149 -35.04 6.65 23.45
CA SER A 149 -33.97 5.69 23.30
C SER A 149 -32.89 5.88 24.36
N ASP A 150 -32.29 4.76 24.78
CA ASP A 150 -31.10 4.73 25.64
C ASP A 150 -29.81 4.31 24.89
N PHE A 151 -29.72 4.51 23.56
CA PHE A 151 -28.47 4.20 22.86
C PHE A 151 -27.32 5.05 23.42
N VAL A 152 -26.21 4.40 23.81
CA VAL A 152 -25.06 5.04 24.46
C VAL A 152 -24.32 5.95 23.49
N THR A 153 -24.28 5.62 22.21
CA THR A 153 -23.67 6.47 21.19
C THR A 153 -24.57 6.57 19.97
N GLN A 154 -24.79 7.80 19.52
CA GLN A 154 -25.54 8.11 18.31
C GLN A 154 -24.65 8.88 17.36
N THR A 155 -24.23 8.23 16.29
CA THR A 155 -23.34 8.80 15.28
C THR A 155 -24.13 9.20 14.06
N VAL A 156 -24.03 10.46 13.66
CA VAL A 156 -24.65 11.00 12.44
C VAL A 156 -23.54 11.40 11.47
N ASN A 157 -23.28 10.54 10.48
CA ASN A 157 -22.25 10.76 9.47
C ASN A 157 -22.77 11.66 8.34
N ALA A 158 -21.87 12.10 7.45
CA ALA A 158 -22.25 12.83 6.23
C ALA A 158 -23.36 12.09 5.48
N THR A 159 -24.35 12.83 4.94
CA THR A 159 -25.61 12.35 4.34
C THR A 159 -26.67 11.80 5.33
N GLY A 160 -26.31 11.55 6.58
CA GLY A 160 -27.25 11.15 7.64
C GLY A 160 -27.97 12.33 8.31
N VAL A 161 -29.19 12.08 8.76
CA VAL A 161 -30.02 13.02 9.52
C VAL A 161 -30.64 12.33 10.74
N LEU A 162 -30.49 12.93 11.91
CA LEU A 162 -31.23 12.57 13.13
C LEU A 162 -32.19 13.71 13.47
N THR A 163 -33.49 13.41 13.60
CA THR A 163 -34.51 14.40 13.94
C THR A 163 -35.26 13.98 15.19
N LEU A 164 -35.37 14.90 16.16
CA LEU A 164 -36.24 14.80 17.32
C LEU A 164 -37.44 15.73 17.10
N ASP A 165 -38.62 15.16 16.88
CA ASP A 165 -39.83 15.91 16.61
C ASP A 165 -40.75 15.93 17.84
N ASN A 166 -40.76 17.07 18.54
CA ASN A 166 -41.65 17.33 19.67
C ASN A 166 -42.90 18.14 19.27
N SER A 167 -43.14 18.40 17.98
CA SER A 167 -44.25 19.25 17.53
C SER A 167 -45.62 18.70 17.93
N GLY A 168 -45.81 17.38 17.86
CA GLY A 168 -47.03 16.68 18.32
C GLY A 168 -47.02 16.43 19.83
N THR A 169 -46.14 15.54 20.29
CA THR A 169 -45.98 15.18 21.71
C THR A 169 -44.64 15.67 22.21
N ASN A 170 -44.64 16.51 23.25
CA ASN A 170 -43.41 16.95 23.90
C ASN A 170 -42.85 15.83 24.78
N VAL A 171 -41.72 15.26 24.38
CA VAL A 171 -40.97 14.27 25.16
C VAL A 171 -39.59 14.84 25.36
N ASN A 172 -39.27 15.21 26.59
CA ASN A 172 -37.94 15.68 26.93
C ASN A 172 -36.96 14.52 27.03
N ASN A 173 -35.70 14.75 26.68
CA ASN A 173 -34.61 13.76 26.74
C ASN A 173 -34.89 12.50 25.90
N ARG A 174 -35.32 12.65 24.64
CA ARG A 174 -35.61 11.51 23.75
C ARG A 174 -34.44 10.57 23.55
N LEU A 175 -33.23 11.08 23.75
CA LEU A 175 -31.98 10.33 23.63
C LEU A 175 -31.43 9.85 24.99
N GLY A 176 -32.27 9.77 26.03
CA GLY A 176 -31.92 9.31 27.37
C GLY A 176 -31.49 10.45 28.31
N GLY A 177 -30.88 11.51 27.79
CA GLY A 177 -30.42 12.64 28.61
C GLY A 177 -29.15 12.35 29.41
N ILE A 178 -28.72 13.34 30.20
CA ILE A 178 -27.44 13.31 30.95
C ILE A 178 -27.48 12.40 32.18
N ALA A 179 -28.68 12.15 32.73
CA ALA A 179 -28.88 11.30 33.90
C ALA A 179 -29.33 9.87 33.55
N SER A 180 -29.51 9.55 32.25
CA SER A 180 -29.78 8.16 31.85
C SER A 180 -28.55 7.30 32.15
N PRO A 181 -28.74 6.01 32.52
CA PRO A 181 -27.66 5.03 32.64
C PRO A 181 -26.73 5.00 31.42
N ALA A 182 -27.24 5.37 30.23
CA ALA A 182 -26.49 5.40 28.99
C ALA A 182 -25.64 6.66 28.80
N ASN A 183 -25.96 7.77 29.48
CA ASN A 183 -25.32 9.08 29.34
C ASN A 183 -24.97 9.42 27.87
N ALA A 184 -25.99 9.41 27.01
CA ALA A 184 -25.82 9.26 25.56
C ALA A 184 -24.83 10.27 24.94
N THR A 185 -23.91 9.77 24.12
CA THR A 185 -22.98 10.58 23.33
C THR A 185 -23.54 10.79 21.92
N LEU A 186 -23.72 12.04 21.50
CA LEU A 186 -24.04 12.41 20.12
C LEU A 186 -22.73 12.70 19.37
N VAL A 187 -22.43 11.97 18.31
CA VAL A 187 -21.27 12.20 17.44
C VAL A 187 -21.77 12.72 16.09
N LEU A 188 -21.28 13.87 15.65
CA LEU A 188 -21.58 14.45 14.35
C LEU A 188 -20.34 14.39 13.46
N GLY A 189 -20.37 13.54 12.42
CA GLY A 189 -19.30 13.33 11.44
C GLY A 189 -19.64 13.86 10.05
N GLY A 190 -20.21 15.07 9.97
CA GLY A 190 -20.72 15.69 8.74
C GLY A 190 -22.24 15.58 8.53
N GLY A 191 -22.97 14.94 9.44
CA GLY A 191 -24.43 14.80 9.37
C GLY A 191 -25.21 15.97 9.99
N SER A 192 -26.55 15.90 9.90
CA SER A 192 -27.47 16.89 10.49
C SER A 192 -28.22 16.35 11.71
N PHE A 193 -28.30 17.14 12.78
CA PHE A 193 -29.16 16.91 13.92
C PHE A 193 -30.22 18.02 14.03
N ASN A 194 -31.48 17.63 14.10
CA ASN A 194 -32.60 18.58 14.15
C ASN A 194 -33.44 18.33 15.40
N VAL A 195 -33.87 19.41 16.05
CA VAL A 195 -34.85 19.35 17.14
C VAL A 195 -35.96 20.34 16.86
N THR A 196 -37.18 19.84 16.74
CA THR A 196 -38.39 20.66 16.61
C THR A 196 -39.08 20.73 17.96
N GLY A 197 -39.34 21.94 18.45
CA GLY A 197 -39.98 22.21 19.73
C GLY A 197 -41.51 22.08 19.69
N ASN A 198 -42.13 22.07 20.86
CA ASN A 198 -43.56 21.95 21.04
C ASN A 198 -44.26 23.32 21.18
N ALA A 199 -45.53 23.42 20.75
CA ALA A 199 -46.29 24.67 20.80
C ALA A 199 -46.90 24.97 22.19
N THR A 200 -47.09 23.96 23.03
CA THR A 200 -47.80 24.09 24.32
C THR A 200 -46.89 23.84 25.53
N ALA A 201 -45.72 23.22 25.35
CA ALA A 201 -44.74 22.96 26.40
C ALA A 201 -43.33 23.39 25.98
N THR A 202 -42.50 23.81 26.94
CA THR A 202 -41.07 24.03 26.70
C THR A 202 -40.39 22.70 26.39
N THR A 203 -39.64 22.65 25.30
CA THR A 203 -38.89 21.45 24.92
C THR A 203 -37.48 21.52 25.48
N THR A 204 -37.07 20.48 26.20
CA THR A 204 -35.72 20.33 26.73
C THR A 204 -35.16 18.98 26.33
N GLU A 205 -34.14 18.99 25.49
CA GLU A 205 -33.38 17.79 25.13
C GLU A 205 -32.03 17.80 25.83
N ALA A 206 -31.45 16.63 26.07
CA ALA A 206 -30.13 16.53 26.64
C ALA A 206 -29.34 15.35 26.08
N VAL A 207 -28.01 15.51 26.02
CA VAL A 207 -27.04 14.43 25.74
C VAL A 207 -25.85 14.56 26.69
N GLY A 208 -25.24 13.43 27.03
CA GLY A 208 -24.06 13.36 27.88
C GLY A 208 -22.87 14.11 27.29
N ALA A 209 -22.50 13.76 26.06
CA ALA A 209 -21.47 14.47 25.32
C ALA A 209 -21.92 14.75 23.88
N LEU A 210 -21.53 15.90 23.33
CA LEU A 210 -21.60 16.19 21.90
C LEU A 210 -20.18 16.19 21.34
N THR A 211 -19.93 15.31 20.37
CA THR A 211 -18.63 15.12 19.72
C THR A 211 -18.68 15.55 18.26
N LEU A 212 -17.71 16.36 17.84
CA LEU A 212 -17.53 16.73 16.43
C LEU A 212 -16.39 15.91 15.82
N ALA A 213 -16.71 15.14 14.80
CA ALA A 213 -15.77 14.39 13.97
C ALA A 213 -15.59 15.08 12.61
N VAL A 214 -14.62 14.65 11.82
CA VAL A 214 -14.29 15.24 10.51
C VAL A 214 -15.53 15.26 9.60
N GLY A 215 -15.82 16.42 9.02
CA GLY A 215 -17.00 16.69 8.20
C GLY A 215 -17.70 18.00 8.57
N GLY A 216 -18.52 18.52 7.66
CA GLY A 216 -19.35 19.71 7.89
C GLY A 216 -20.71 19.33 8.46
N SER A 217 -20.86 19.49 9.78
CA SER A 217 -22.06 19.12 10.52
C SER A 217 -23.03 20.28 10.70
N LYS A 218 -24.28 19.94 11.04
CA LYS A 218 -25.34 20.94 11.25
C LYS A 218 -26.22 20.57 12.43
N ILE A 219 -26.49 21.54 13.30
CA ILE A 219 -27.52 21.45 14.34
C ILE A 219 -28.57 22.51 14.05
N THR A 220 -29.84 22.10 13.94
CA THR A 220 -30.97 23.02 13.77
C THR A 220 -31.94 22.88 14.94
N LEU A 221 -32.15 23.97 15.67
CA LEU A 221 -33.07 24.06 16.80
C LEU A 221 -34.25 24.96 16.43
N THR A 222 -35.45 24.39 16.35
CA THR A 222 -36.66 25.10 15.92
C THR A 222 -37.65 25.20 17.08
N PRO A 223 -37.58 26.23 17.94
CA PRO A 223 -38.60 26.49 18.95
C PRO A 223 -39.92 26.93 18.28
N THR A 224 -40.96 27.10 19.08
CA THR A 224 -42.22 27.69 18.61
C THR A 224 -42.35 29.13 19.09
N ALA A 225 -43.23 29.91 18.47
CA ALA A 225 -43.45 31.30 18.88
C ALA A 225 -43.87 31.44 20.35
N ALA A 226 -44.53 30.41 20.91
CA ALA A 226 -45.02 30.42 22.28
C ALA A 226 -44.02 29.89 23.30
N GLN A 227 -43.13 28.96 22.92
CA GLN A 227 -42.31 28.19 23.88
C GLN A 227 -40.83 28.16 23.50
N SER A 228 -39.97 27.99 24.49
CA SER A 228 -38.52 27.85 24.31
C SER A 228 -38.10 26.41 23.95
N LEU A 229 -36.94 26.29 23.32
CA LEU A 229 -36.26 25.02 23.06
C LEU A 229 -34.81 25.08 23.56
N THR A 230 -34.44 24.18 24.48
CA THR A 230 -33.07 24.07 24.98
C THR A 230 -32.51 22.68 24.72
N LEU A 231 -31.29 22.62 24.16
CA LEU A 231 -30.48 21.42 24.08
C LEU A 231 -29.33 21.53 25.09
N ASN A 232 -29.33 20.66 26.09
CA ASN A 232 -28.28 20.57 27.10
C ASN A 232 -27.23 19.54 26.70
N VAL A 233 -25.96 19.88 26.86
CA VAL A 233 -24.84 18.96 26.67
C VAL A 233 -24.02 18.90 27.95
N GLY A 234 -23.65 17.71 28.41
CA GLY A 234 -22.71 17.60 29.54
C GLY A 234 -21.36 18.18 29.14
N ALA A 235 -20.73 17.58 28.12
CA ALA A 235 -19.47 18.05 27.56
C ALA A 235 -19.50 18.19 26.03
N LEU A 236 -18.69 19.11 25.51
CA LEU A 236 -18.29 19.09 24.10
C LEU A 236 -16.93 18.40 24.00
N SER A 237 -16.87 17.23 23.37
CA SER A 237 -15.66 16.42 23.25
C SER A 237 -15.16 16.39 21.81
N PRO A 238 -13.85 16.43 21.53
CA PRO A 238 -12.81 16.75 22.48
C PRO A 238 -12.92 18.20 22.95
N LEU A 239 -12.39 18.48 24.15
CA LEU A 239 -12.12 19.83 24.67
C LEU A 239 -11.08 20.58 23.82
N THR A 240 -10.83 20.18 22.59
CA THR A 240 -9.88 20.80 21.65
C THR A 240 -10.50 20.76 20.28
N VAL A 241 -10.25 21.78 19.46
CA VAL A 241 -10.80 21.83 18.10
C VAL A 241 -10.19 20.72 17.25
N THR A 242 -11.03 19.82 16.73
CA THR A 242 -10.63 18.75 15.80
C THR A 242 -10.45 19.32 14.40
N ALA A 243 -9.25 19.21 13.82
CA ALA A 243 -9.02 19.64 12.44
C ALA A 243 -9.96 18.89 11.47
N GLY A 244 -10.61 19.62 10.56
CA GLY A 244 -11.56 19.05 9.60
C GLY A 244 -12.99 18.87 10.13
N ALA A 245 -13.27 19.08 11.41
CA ALA A 245 -14.63 19.08 11.95
C ALA A 245 -15.17 20.51 11.97
N SER A 246 -16.35 20.74 11.38
CA SER A 246 -17.01 22.04 11.41
C SER A 246 -18.50 21.90 11.72
N LEU A 247 -19.11 22.93 12.31
CA LEU A 247 -20.52 22.91 12.69
C LEU A 247 -21.22 24.23 12.32
N LEU A 248 -22.33 24.14 11.59
CA LEU A 248 -23.35 25.19 11.57
C LEU A 248 -24.40 24.92 12.66
N LEU A 249 -24.38 25.72 13.72
CA LEU A 249 -25.37 25.73 14.78
C LEU A 249 -26.39 26.84 14.52
N ARG A 250 -27.66 26.50 14.38
CA ARG A 250 -28.68 27.51 14.06
C ARG A 250 -29.99 27.26 14.77
N GLY A 251 -30.72 28.33 15.02
CA GLY A 251 -32.05 28.26 15.60
C GLY A 251 -32.68 29.61 15.77
N THR A 252 -34.01 29.66 15.87
CA THR A 252 -34.76 30.91 16.04
C THR A 252 -34.32 31.63 17.32
N ASN A 253 -33.82 32.87 17.19
CA ASN A 253 -33.27 33.68 18.27
C ASN A 253 -32.22 32.92 19.11
N LEU A 254 -31.36 32.16 18.44
CA LEU A 254 -30.32 31.36 19.09
C LEU A 254 -29.45 32.20 20.06
N GLY A 255 -29.28 31.70 21.28
CA GLY A 255 -28.43 32.35 22.30
C GLY A 255 -29.11 33.48 23.08
N GLY A 256 -30.43 33.63 22.92
CA GLY A 256 -31.27 34.46 23.79
C GLY A 256 -31.30 33.98 25.25
N VAL A 257 -32.00 34.70 26.12
CA VAL A 257 -32.15 34.30 27.53
C VAL A 257 -32.90 32.98 27.62
N VAL A 258 -32.29 31.97 28.26
CA VAL A 258 -32.87 30.63 28.40
C VAL A 258 -34.27 30.69 29.01
N GLY A 259 -35.18 29.91 28.44
CA GLY A 259 -36.57 29.82 28.90
C GLY A 259 -37.51 30.85 28.29
N THR A 260 -36.99 31.84 27.56
CA THR A 260 -37.83 32.85 26.87
C THR A 260 -38.56 32.24 25.68
N ALA A 261 -39.83 32.57 25.49
CA ALA A 261 -40.60 32.13 24.33
C ALA A 261 -39.87 32.45 23.01
N ASN A 262 -39.99 31.57 22.01
CA ASN A 262 -39.38 31.75 20.69
C ASN A 262 -37.83 31.83 20.69
N THR A 263 -37.15 31.30 21.71
CA THR A 263 -35.69 31.21 21.74
C THR A 263 -35.18 29.77 21.71
N ALA A 264 -34.09 29.58 20.98
CA ALA A 264 -33.31 28.35 20.95
C ALA A 264 -32.01 28.52 21.76
N ASN A 265 -31.59 27.48 22.49
CA ASN A 265 -30.33 27.49 23.22
C ASN A 265 -29.62 26.13 23.11
N LEU A 266 -28.30 26.16 22.94
CA LEU A 266 -27.39 25.02 23.15
C LEU A 266 -26.50 25.36 24.35
N VAL A 267 -26.67 24.64 25.47
CA VAL A 267 -26.07 24.98 26.76
C VAL A 267 -25.20 23.84 27.25
N ALA A 268 -23.97 24.15 27.66
CA ALA A 268 -23.10 23.20 28.32
C ALA A 268 -23.30 23.24 29.83
N VAL A 269 -23.61 22.09 30.43
CA VAL A 269 -24.05 22.03 31.84
C VAL A 269 -23.01 21.45 32.80
N THR A 270 -22.03 20.66 32.32
CA THR A 270 -20.96 20.12 33.20
C THR A 270 -19.57 20.66 32.89
N THR A 271 -19.23 20.89 31.61
CA THR A 271 -17.92 21.44 31.21
C THR A 271 -18.07 22.57 30.21
N VAL A 272 -17.28 23.63 30.38
CA VAL A 272 -17.27 24.77 29.47
C VAL A 272 -16.64 24.35 28.14
N PRO A 273 -17.26 24.69 26.99
CA PRO A 273 -16.64 24.50 25.69
C PRO A 273 -15.29 25.22 25.59
N THR A 274 -14.26 24.54 25.12
CA THR A 274 -12.96 25.18 24.87
C THR A 274 -13.09 26.24 23.79
N GLN A 275 -12.83 27.49 24.15
CA GLN A 275 -12.79 28.61 23.21
C GLN A 275 -11.33 28.90 22.83
N LEU A 276 -11.10 29.33 21.60
CA LEU A 276 -9.78 29.59 21.04
C LEU A 276 -9.56 31.07 20.79
N GLY A 277 -8.33 31.50 21.08
CA GLY A 277 -7.82 32.85 20.93
C GLY A 277 -8.65 33.92 21.65
N GLY A 278 -8.12 35.14 21.73
CA GLY A 278 -8.63 36.15 22.66
C GLY A 278 -8.59 35.70 24.13
N ALA A 279 -8.88 36.62 25.05
CA ALA A 279 -9.09 36.34 26.49
C ALA A 279 -9.98 37.40 27.17
N GLY A 280 -10.72 38.14 26.35
CA GLY A 280 -11.53 39.27 26.79
C GLY A 280 -12.79 38.87 27.52
N ALA A 281 -13.28 39.78 28.36
CA ALA A 281 -14.61 39.68 28.93
C ALA A 281 -15.70 39.82 27.84
N VAL A 282 -16.92 39.40 28.16
CA VAL A 282 -18.09 39.59 27.31
C VAL A 282 -18.25 41.07 26.94
N GLY A 283 -18.53 41.35 25.67
CA GLY A 283 -18.68 42.72 25.16
C GLY A 283 -17.36 43.41 24.79
N THR A 284 -16.23 42.70 24.82
CA THR A 284 -14.92 43.21 24.36
C THR A 284 -14.55 42.61 23.01
N THR A 285 -13.69 43.32 22.26
CA THR A 285 -13.24 42.87 20.94
C THR A 285 -12.31 41.66 20.98
N THR A 286 -11.80 41.31 22.16
CA THR A 286 -10.90 40.17 22.38
C THR A 286 -11.64 38.95 22.93
N MET A 287 -12.97 38.91 22.81
CA MET A 287 -13.80 37.78 23.23
C MET A 287 -13.38 36.50 22.49
N SER A 288 -13.21 35.40 23.23
CA SER A 288 -12.86 34.11 22.65
C SER A 288 -13.99 33.52 21.82
N ILE A 289 -13.62 32.67 20.84
CA ILE A 289 -14.56 32.10 19.88
C ILE A 289 -14.33 30.60 19.66
N ARG A 290 -15.24 29.98 18.89
CA ARG A 290 -15.07 28.70 18.21
C ARG A 290 -14.96 28.93 16.69
N PRO A 291 -13.75 28.88 16.11
CA PRO A 291 -13.55 29.11 14.68
C PRO A 291 -14.14 27.97 13.82
N ASP A 292 -14.33 26.81 14.41
CA ASP A 292 -14.94 25.62 13.82
C ASP A 292 -16.48 25.61 13.89
N ILE A 293 -17.10 26.59 14.56
CA ILE A 293 -18.56 26.68 14.69
C ILE A 293 -19.06 28.04 14.19
N LEU A 294 -19.97 28.01 13.21
CA LEU A 294 -20.81 29.16 12.89
C LEU A 294 -22.15 29.08 13.60
N VAL A 295 -22.64 30.25 13.99
CA VAL A 295 -23.96 30.42 14.59
C VAL A 295 -24.87 31.25 13.72
N ASP A 296 -26.17 30.95 13.76
CA ASP A 296 -27.22 31.74 13.12
C ASP A 296 -28.46 31.83 14.00
N THR A 297 -29.05 33.02 14.11
CA THR A 297 -30.27 33.28 14.88
C THR A 297 -31.55 32.96 14.11
N SER A 298 -31.43 32.44 12.88
CA SER A 298 -32.51 31.85 12.10
C SER A 298 -32.32 30.35 11.95
N ALA A 299 -33.38 29.56 12.16
CA ALA A 299 -33.35 28.11 11.93
C ALA A 299 -33.06 27.72 10.46
N THR A 300 -33.26 28.65 9.51
CA THR A 300 -32.98 28.44 8.08
C THR A 300 -31.72 29.15 7.61
N GLY A 301 -31.04 29.90 8.49
CA GLY A 301 -29.86 30.67 8.14
C GLY A 301 -28.63 29.80 7.85
N ASN A 302 -27.63 30.43 7.24
CA ASN A 302 -26.42 29.77 6.76
C ASN A 302 -25.19 30.04 7.65
N GLY A 303 -25.34 30.83 8.71
CA GLY A 303 -24.27 31.26 9.60
C GLY A 303 -23.98 32.75 9.44
N THR A 304 -24.04 33.50 10.54
CA THR A 304 -23.81 34.96 10.57
C THR A 304 -22.56 35.35 11.34
N SER A 305 -22.04 34.50 12.24
CA SER A 305 -20.87 34.82 13.07
C SER A 305 -20.17 33.54 13.49
N PHE A 306 -18.88 33.65 13.84
CA PHE A 306 -18.25 32.63 14.69
C PHE A 306 -19.00 32.53 16.02
N ALA A 307 -19.07 31.32 16.56
CA ALA A 307 -19.73 31.08 17.82
C ALA A 307 -18.86 31.58 18.98
N THR A 308 -19.49 32.19 19.97
CA THR A 308 -18.91 32.44 21.29
C THR A 308 -19.85 31.90 22.36
N TYR A 309 -19.32 31.55 23.53
CA TYR A 309 -20.09 30.92 24.60
C TYR A 309 -20.25 31.84 25.82
N ILE A 310 -21.50 32.13 26.21
CA ILE A 310 -21.85 32.82 27.45
C ILE A 310 -22.44 31.84 28.46
N GLY A 311 -21.87 31.91 29.66
CA GLY A 311 -22.27 31.17 30.84
C GLY A 311 -23.39 31.81 31.65
N ALA A 312 -23.65 31.23 32.83
CA ALA A 312 -24.59 31.79 33.80
C ALA A 312 -24.19 33.24 34.18
N GLY A 313 -25.18 34.10 34.41
CA GLY A 313 -24.96 35.51 34.78
C GLY A 313 -24.35 36.37 33.67
N GLY A 314 -24.29 35.89 32.42
CA GLY A 314 -23.70 36.65 31.31
C GLY A 314 -22.18 36.64 31.29
N VAL A 315 -21.54 35.71 32.02
CA VAL A 315 -20.07 35.64 32.16
C VAL A 315 -19.48 34.70 31.09
N ALA A 316 -18.35 35.08 30.50
CA ALA A 316 -17.61 34.23 29.57
C ALA A 316 -17.08 32.97 30.28
N ASN A 317 -17.05 31.83 29.59
CA ASN A 317 -16.39 30.60 30.07
C ASN A 317 -16.92 30.04 31.40
N VAL A 318 -18.22 30.10 31.68
CA VAL A 318 -18.88 29.48 32.85
C VAL A 318 -19.98 28.54 32.37
N THR A 319 -20.23 27.40 33.01
CA THR A 319 -21.33 26.50 32.62
C THR A 319 -22.71 27.09 32.93
N GLY A 320 -23.77 26.58 32.28
CA GLY A 320 -25.13 27.12 32.39
C GLY A 320 -25.32 28.47 31.68
N GLY A 321 -26.53 29.03 31.67
CA GLY A 321 -26.81 30.33 31.03
C GLY A 321 -27.20 30.25 29.54
N ASN A 322 -27.07 31.36 28.81
CA ASN A 322 -27.57 31.52 27.43
C ASN A 322 -26.91 30.58 26.39
N GLY A 323 -25.71 30.08 26.67
CA GLY A 323 -25.01 29.14 25.82
C GLY A 323 -24.31 29.78 24.61
N PHE A 324 -24.28 29.07 23.48
CA PHE A 324 -23.71 29.59 22.24
C PHE A 324 -24.55 30.70 21.62
N ARG A 325 -23.86 31.76 21.16
CA ARG A 325 -24.46 32.88 20.41
C ARG A 325 -23.48 33.48 19.41
N ALA A 326 -23.99 34.37 18.55
CA ALA A 326 -23.17 35.22 17.70
C ALA A 326 -22.39 36.26 18.51
N LEU A 327 -21.24 36.70 18.00
CA LEU A 327 -20.55 37.88 18.51
C LEU A 327 -21.45 39.11 18.33
N ALA A 328 -21.53 39.93 19.37
CA ALA A 328 -22.24 41.21 19.34
C ALA A 328 -21.45 42.26 18.55
N ALA A 329 -22.12 43.32 18.09
CA ALA A 329 -21.50 44.35 17.26
C ALA A 329 -20.30 45.03 17.92
N ASN A 330 -20.32 45.20 19.25
CA ASN A 330 -19.21 45.77 20.04
C ASN A 330 -18.06 44.78 20.33
N GLU A 331 -18.23 43.50 19.98
CA GLU A 331 -17.20 42.46 20.10
C GLU A 331 -16.34 42.34 18.83
N TYR A 332 -16.57 43.21 17.84
CA TYR A 332 -15.75 43.34 16.64
C TYR A 332 -14.94 44.66 16.64
N ALA A 333 -13.68 44.60 16.21
CA ALA A 333 -12.97 45.77 15.73
C ALA A 333 -13.30 46.02 14.25
N SER A 334 -13.42 47.28 13.85
CA SER A 334 -13.77 47.67 12.47
C SER A 334 -12.56 47.79 11.52
N PHE A 335 -11.37 47.47 12.01
CA PHE A 335 -10.10 47.52 11.28
C PHE A 335 -9.17 46.44 11.83
N LEU A 336 -8.08 46.19 11.11
CA LEU A 336 -7.08 45.19 11.50
C LEU A 336 -6.32 45.62 12.75
N ASN A 337 -6.72 45.14 13.91
CA ASN A 337 -6.22 45.63 15.20
C ASN A 337 -5.13 44.70 15.77
N SER A 338 -3.89 45.04 15.48
CA SER A 338 -2.71 44.26 15.89
C SER A 338 -2.34 44.39 17.37
N ALA A 339 -2.94 45.34 18.11
CA ALA A 339 -2.54 45.60 19.50
C ALA A 339 -3.15 44.62 20.51
N ASN A 340 -4.28 43.98 20.19
CA ASN A 340 -5.12 43.32 21.19
C ASN A 340 -5.56 41.88 20.85
N THR A 341 -5.10 41.26 19.75
CA THR A 341 -5.67 39.97 19.28
C THR A 341 -7.21 40.05 19.20
N ALA A 342 -7.73 41.02 18.45
CA ALA A 342 -9.17 41.28 18.36
C ALA A 342 -9.86 40.38 17.32
N ASN A 343 -11.18 40.21 17.46
CA ASN A 343 -12.04 39.73 16.37
C ASN A 343 -12.30 40.92 15.43
N ASP A 344 -11.88 40.80 14.18
CA ASP A 344 -11.92 41.91 13.24
C ASP A 344 -13.03 41.69 12.20
N LEU A 345 -13.81 42.73 11.94
CA LEU A 345 -14.84 42.77 10.91
C LEU A 345 -14.51 43.87 9.89
N LEU A 346 -14.25 43.48 8.64
CA LEU A 346 -14.00 44.40 7.54
C LEU A 346 -15.23 44.45 6.61
N GLY A 347 -15.66 45.65 6.23
CA GLY A 347 -16.83 45.88 5.36
C GLY A 347 -16.55 46.75 4.12
N MET A 348 -17.58 46.98 3.30
CA MET A 348 -17.52 47.78 2.06
C MET A 348 -16.78 49.11 2.26
N GLY A 349 -15.82 49.41 1.37
CA GLY A 349 -15.05 50.66 1.40
C GLY A 349 -13.91 50.71 2.43
N THR A 350 -13.85 49.75 3.35
CA THR A 350 -12.71 49.54 4.25
C THR A 350 -11.82 48.50 3.59
N TYR A 351 -10.92 48.94 2.70
CA TYR A 351 -9.75 48.13 2.42
C TYR A 351 -9.02 48.00 3.75
N GLY A 352 -8.97 46.77 4.31
CA GLY A 352 -8.09 46.50 5.43
C GLY A 352 -6.71 46.98 5.00
N GLY A 353 -6.24 48.05 5.62
CA GLY A 353 -4.99 48.70 5.25
C GLY A 353 -3.91 47.64 5.08
N VAL A 354 -3.03 47.89 4.12
CA VAL A 354 -1.82 47.10 3.84
C VAL A 354 -1.29 46.45 5.12
N PHE A 355 -1.23 45.12 5.16
CA PHE A 355 -0.43 44.43 6.18
C PHE A 355 1.05 44.60 5.80
N ALA A 356 1.60 45.79 6.08
CA ALA A 356 2.99 46.16 5.77
C ALA A 356 3.99 45.75 6.88
N ILE A 357 3.49 45.10 7.93
CA ILE A 357 4.23 44.52 9.06
C ILE A 357 3.51 43.26 9.53
N ASN A 358 4.19 42.41 10.30
CA ASN A 358 3.55 41.27 10.97
C ASN A 358 2.41 41.73 11.87
N THR A 359 1.23 41.14 11.69
CA THR A 359 0.01 41.46 12.43
C THR A 359 -0.59 40.22 13.07
N THR A 360 -1.13 40.38 14.27
CA THR A 360 -1.77 39.28 15.01
C THR A 360 -3.17 39.69 15.41
N ILE A 361 -4.15 38.89 14.97
CA ILE A 361 -5.58 39.07 15.25
C ILE A 361 -6.16 37.77 15.79
N ASN A 362 -7.32 37.81 16.42
CA ASN A 362 -8.00 36.59 16.85
C ASN A 362 -8.67 35.89 15.66
N SER A 363 -9.55 36.60 14.98
CA SER A 363 -10.35 36.10 13.85
C SER A 363 -10.61 37.21 12.84
N LEU A 364 -10.93 36.84 11.60
CA LEU A 364 -11.24 37.78 10.53
C LEU A 364 -12.60 37.49 9.92
N THR A 365 -13.47 38.48 9.88
CA THR A 365 -14.75 38.44 9.19
C THR A 365 -14.77 39.49 8.08
N LEU A 366 -15.17 39.08 6.88
CA LEU A 366 -15.25 39.91 5.69
C LEU A 366 -16.70 40.01 5.23
N THR A 367 -17.14 41.23 4.91
CA THR A 367 -18.47 41.52 4.38
C THR A 367 -18.38 42.45 3.18
N GLY A 368 -19.34 42.36 2.26
CA GLY A 368 -19.50 43.34 1.18
C GLY A 368 -18.23 43.55 0.35
N ASN A 369 -17.61 42.46 -0.11
CA ASN A 369 -16.40 42.49 -0.94
C ASN A 369 -15.16 43.09 -0.25
N ALA A 370 -15.17 43.19 1.09
CA ALA A 370 -13.98 43.57 1.85
C ALA A 370 -12.82 42.58 1.60
N GLY A 371 -11.60 43.06 1.78
CA GLY A 371 -10.40 42.28 1.51
C GLY A 371 -9.13 43.05 1.84
N THR A 372 -7.99 42.44 1.53
CA THR A 372 -6.68 43.09 1.63
C THR A 372 -6.22 43.52 0.24
N ARG A 373 -5.79 44.77 0.12
CA ARG A 373 -5.10 45.26 -1.08
C ARG A 373 -3.62 45.42 -0.74
N ALA A 374 -2.75 44.82 -1.55
CA ALA A 374 -1.33 45.12 -1.48
C ALA A 374 -1.12 46.59 -1.90
N ALA A 375 -0.49 47.42 -1.07
CA ALA A 375 0.10 48.67 -1.56
C ALA A 375 1.54 48.36 -1.97
N GLY A 376 1.73 48.09 -3.25
CA GLY A 376 3.04 47.70 -3.80
C GLY A 376 3.38 46.23 -3.59
N ALA A 377 4.61 45.84 -3.99
CA ALA A 377 5.12 44.49 -3.80
C ALA A 377 5.34 44.23 -2.31
N LEU A 378 4.46 43.46 -1.67
CA LEU A 378 4.69 42.97 -0.31
C LEU A 378 5.90 42.06 -0.30
N ALA A 379 6.78 42.22 0.70
CA ALA A 379 7.85 41.26 0.93
C ALA A 379 7.22 39.92 1.32
N LEU A 380 7.80 38.79 0.89
CA LEU A 380 7.34 37.43 1.23
C LEU A 380 7.38 37.11 2.76
N VAL A 381 7.70 38.09 3.61
CA VAL A 381 7.93 37.95 5.05
C VAL A 381 6.76 38.51 5.88
N ASP A 382 5.90 39.37 5.31
CA ASP A 382 4.77 39.96 6.04
C ASP A 382 3.70 38.89 6.34
N THR A 383 3.47 38.62 7.63
CA THR A 383 2.61 37.54 8.10
C THR A 383 1.39 38.07 8.85
N LEU A 384 0.19 37.67 8.40
CA LEU A 384 -1.04 37.76 9.18
C LEU A 384 -1.20 36.50 10.03
N THR A 385 -1.06 36.67 11.34
CA THR A 385 -1.30 35.60 12.33
C THR A 385 -2.74 35.68 12.82
N ILE A 386 -3.50 34.60 12.67
CA ILE A 386 -4.88 34.47 13.13
C ILE A 386 -4.90 33.44 14.25
N THR A 387 -4.91 33.88 15.51
CA THR A 387 -4.66 32.99 16.66
C THR A 387 -5.76 31.96 16.89
N SER A 388 -7.02 32.27 16.54
CA SER A 388 -8.07 31.24 16.55
C SER A 388 -7.97 30.32 15.33
N GLY A 389 -7.49 30.84 14.20
CA GLY A 389 -7.58 30.20 12.89
C GLY A 389 -8.91 30.42 12.16
N GLY A 390 -9.76 31.38 12.57
CA GLY A 390 -11.04 31.65 11.91
C GLY A 390 -11.00 32.76 10.85
N ILE A 391 -11.38 32.44 9.60
CA ILE A 391 -11.75 33.40 8.54
C ILE A 391 -13.18 33.16 8.08
N LEU A 392 -14.04 34.18 8.11
CA LEU A 392 -15.44 34.12 7.67
C LEU A 392 -15.70 35.16 6.57
N VAL A 393 -16.33 34.76 5.47
CA VAL A 393 -16.81 35.66 4.42
C VAL A 393 -18.33 35.61 4.34
N GLN A 394 -19.00 36.56 4.99
CA GLN A 394 -20.46 36.56 5.10
C GLN A 394 -21.17 36.91 3.78
N SER A 395 -20.60 37.83 2.99
CA SER A 395 -21.23 38.34 1.76
C SER A 395 -20.20 38.88 0.77
N GLY A 396 -20.53 38.77 -0.52
CA GLY A 396 -19.73 39.31 -1.63
C GLY A 396 -18.55 38.43 -2.06
N ASN A 397 -17.69 39.03 -2.88
CA ASN A 397 -16.48 38.42 -3.43
C ASN A 397 -15.26 39.09 -2.79
N SER A 398 -14.75 38.49 -1.72
CA SER A 398 -13.59 38.99 -0.98
C SER A 398 -12.30 38.54 -1.64
N VAL A 399 -11.28 39.40 -1.62
CA VAL A 399 -9.95 39.08 -2.13
C VAL A 399 -8.92 39.40 -1.07
N MET A 400 -8.04 38.45 -0.77
CA MET A 400 -6.87 38.65 0.08
C MET A 400 -5.61 38.54 -0.78
N ASN A 401 -4.85 39.63 -0.88
CA ASN A 401 -3.65 39.72 -1.73
C ASN A 401 -2.34 39.72 -0.92
N GLY A 402 -1.39 38.87 -1.34
CA GLY A 402 0.01 38.85 -0.89
C GLY A 402 0.24 38.39 0.55
N GLY A 403 1.52 38.22 0.90
CA GLY A 403 1.98 37.84 2.25
C GLY A 403 1.76 36.37 2.64
N LEU A 404 2.02 36.08 3.91
CA LEU A 404 1.78 34.79 4.56
C LEU A 404 0.57 34.88 5.50
N ILE A 405 -0.16 33.77 5.65
CA ILE A 405 -1.14 33.60 6.72
C ILE A 405 -0.69 32.46 7.62
N ALA A 406 -0.71 32.68 8.93
CA ALA A 406 -0.38 31.68 9.93
C ALA A 406 -1.54 31.47 10.91
N ALA A 407 -1.85 30.22 11.21
CA ALA A 407 -2.77 29.80 12.28
C ALA A 407 -1.99 28.90 13.27
N PRO A 408 -1.19 29.49 14.16
CA PRO A 408 -0.30 28.72 15.03
C PRO A 408 -1.12 27.84 16.01
N GLY A 409 -0.85 26.54 16.02
CA GLY A 409 -1.47 25.59 16.94
C GLY A 409 -2.88 25.10 16.56
N THR A 410 -3.44 25.50 15.42
CA THR A 410 -4.80 25.11 14.98
C THR A 410 -4.89 24.91 13.46
N SER A 411 -5.98 24.30 12.96
CA SER A 411 -6.33 24.36 11.54
C SER A 411 -6.89 25.74 11.21
N LEU A 412 -6.60 26.25 10.01
CA LEU A 412 -7.30 27.43 9.49
C LEU A 412 -8.70 27.02 8.99
N PHE A 413 -9.74 27.57 9.59
CA PHE A 413 -11.14 27.40 9.21
C PHE A 413 -11.57 28.57 8.31
N LEU A 414 -11.91 28.26 7.05
CA LEU A 414 -12.41 29.22 6.09
C LEU A 414 -13.88 28.96 5.81
N TRP A 415 -14.71 29.94 6.13
CA TRP A 415 -16.15 29.87 5.96
C TRP A 415 -16.64 30.78 4.85
N THR A 416 -17.40 30.21 3.93
CA THR A 416 -18.13 30.95 2.89
C THR A 416 -19.59 30.47 2.91
N PRO A 417 -20.40 30.85 3.92
CA PRO A 417 -21.70 30.24 4.20
C PRO A 417 -22.72 30.36 3.07
N GLY A 418 -22.76 31.48 2.34
CA GLY A 418 -23.72 31.70 1.26
C GLY A 418 -23.24 31.18 -0.10
N ALA A 419 -24.13 30.64 -0.92
CA ALA A 419 -23.79 30.09 -2.24
C ALA A 419 -23.17 31.13 -3.21
N SER A 420 -23.49 32.43 -3.03
CA SER A 420 -22.91 33.54 -3.78
C SER A 420 -21.66 34.16 -3.14
N THR A 421 -21.25 33.67 -1.96
CA THR A 421 -20.06 34.17 -1.27
C THR A 421 -18.81 33.54 -1.87
N SER A 422 -17.75 34.33 -2.02
CA SER A 422 -16.46 33.78 -2.44
C SER A 422 -15.28 34.49 -1.79
N LEU A 423 -14.21 33.72 -1.57
CA LEU A 423 -12.92 34.21 -1.14
C LEU A 423 -11.86 33.84 -2.18
N THR A 424 -11.16 34.83 -2.71
CA THR A 424 -9.91 34.60 -3.46
C THR A 424 -8.73 34.86 -2.54
N LEU A 425 -7.94 33.83 -2.29
CA LEU A 425 -6.78 33.85 -1.40
C LEU A 425 -5.50 33.78 -2.23
N ASN A 426 -4.89 34.93 -2.49
CA ASN A 426 -3.60 35.05 -3.17
C ASN A 426 -2.41 35.08 -2.18
N ALA A 427 -2.67 34.79 -0.90
CA ALA A 427 -1.66 34.59 0.13
C ALA A 427 -1.31 33.10 0.28
N SER A 428 -0.10 32.80 0.73
CA SER A 428 0.29 31.43 1.11
C SER A 428 -0.03 31.19 2.58
N VAL A 429 -0.84 30.18 2.88
CA VAL A 429 -1.04 29.71 4.26
C VAL A 429 0.14 28.82 4.66
N THR A 430 0.63 28.99 5.89
CA THR A 430 1.80 28.29 6.44
C THR A 430 1.48 27.57 7.75
N GLY A 431 2.41 26.74 8.23
CA GLY A 431 2.32 26.06 9.52
C GLY A 431 1.99 24.57 9.41
N THR A 432 1.94 23.91 10.57
CA THR A 432 1.65 22.47 10.66
C THR A 432 0.16 22.16 10.67
N GLY A 433 -0.68 23.17 10.95
CA GLY A 433 -2.13 23.10 10.82
C GLY A 433 -2.56 22.92 9.37
N GLY A 434 -3.73 22.31 9.18
CA GLY A 434 -4.35 22.17 7.86
C GLY A 434 -5.26 23.34 7.49
N ILE A 435 -5.97 23.18 6.38
CA ILE A 435 -7.10 24.04 6.00
C ILE A 435 -8.40 23.22 6.13
N THR A 436 -9.43 23.84 6.70
CA THR A 436 -10.81 23.32 6.69
C THR A 436 -11.71 24.35 6.02
N LYS A 437 -12.27 24.01 4.86
CA LYS A 437 -13.20 24.85 4.10
C LYS A 437 -14.62 24.33 4.24
N ASP A 438 -15.55 25.19 4.64
CA ASP A 438 -16.98 24.88 4.75
C ASP A 438 -17.86 26.06 4.27
N GLY A 439 -19.18 25.85 4.25
CA GLY A 439 -20.18 26.75 3.69
C GLY A 439 -20.36 26.58 2.17
N ALA A 440 -21.53 26.96 1.65
CA ALA A 440 -21.94 26.69 0.27
C ALA A 440 -21.15 27.47 -0.81
N GLY A 441 -20.47 28.55 -0.43
CA GLY A 441 -19.71 29.42 -1.33
C GLY A 441 -18.34 28.87 -1.76
N ALA A 442 -17.59 29.70 -2.50
CA ALA A 442 -16.34 29.31 -3.16
C ALA A 442 -15.08 29.84 -2.46
N LEU A 443 -14.01 29.04 -2.45
CA LEU A 443 -12.65 29.44 -2.11
C LEU A 443 -11.73 29.24 -3.32
N THR A 444 -11.07 30.29 -3.79
CA THR A 444 -10.03 30.18 -4.81
C THR A 444 -8.67 30.35 -4.15
N LEU A 445 -7.80 29.35 -4.26
CA LEU A 445 -6.40 29.44 -3.84
C LEU A 445 -5.58 29.96 -5.03
N GLY A 446 -5.28 31.24 -5.06
CA GLY A 446 -4.53 31.88 -6.15
C GLY A 446 -3.01 31.86 -5.98
N ALA A 447 -2.50 31.31 -4.88
CA ALA A 447 -1.08 31.07 -4.63
C ALA A 447 -0.82 29.63 -4.19
N ARG A 448 0.40 29.13 -4.38
CA ARG A 448 0.85 27.86 -3.79
C ARG A 448 0.82 27.95 -2.27
N GLN A 449 0.28 26.91 -1.65
CA GLN A 449 0.15 26.81 -0.21
C GLN A 449 1.37 26.11 0.41
N LEU A 450 1.70 26.47 1.65
CA LEU A 450 2.92 26.05 2.36
C LEU A 450 2.63 25.31 3.67
N PHE A 451 1.36 25.14 4.03
CA PHE A 451 0.98 24.36 5.21
C PHE A 451 1.22 22.87 4.98
N THR A 452 1.51 22.12 6.04
CA THR A 452 1.78 20.67 5.96
C THR A 452 0.66 19.80 6.53
N GLY A 453 -0.39 20.40 7.08
CA GLY A 453 -1.56 19.70 7.58
C GLY A 453 -2.56 19.29 6.49
N THR A 454 -3.57 18.50 6.87
CA THR A 454 -4.62 18.02 5.96
C THR A 454 -5.46 19.15 5.35
N THR A 455 -5.81 19.03 4.08
CA THR A 455 -6.85 19.86 3.45
C THR A 455 -8.19 19.17 3.60
N ASN A 456 -9.14 19.79 4.28
CA ASN A 456 -10.51 19.29 4.47
C ASN A 456 -11.48 20.20 3.72
N LEU A 457 -12.26 19.61 2.81
CA LEU A 457 -13.31 20.29 2.06
C LEU A 457 -14.67 19.75 2.50
N ASN A 458 -15.26 20.41 3.48
CA ASN A 458 -16.52 20.04 4.10
C ASN A 458 -17.74 20.48 3.28
N GLY A 459 -17.62 21.58 2.53
CA GLY A 459 -18.70 22.10 1.69
C GLY A 459 -18.27 23.20 0.73
N GLY A 460 -19.16 23.52 -0.22
CA GLY A 460 -18.94 24.55 -1.24
C GLY A 460 -17.89 24.14 -2.27
N SER A 461 -17.31 25.13 -2.96
CA SER A 461 -16.28 24.89 -3.99
C SER A 461 -14.90 25.35 -3.53
N MET A 462 -13.85 24.62 -3.91
CA MET A 462 -12.45 25.03 -3.80
C MET A 462 -11.81 24.97 -5.19
N VAL A 463 -11.19 26.04 -5.64
CA VAL A 463 -10.51 26.13 -6.95
C VAL A 463 -9.01 26.26 -6.74
N LEU A 464 -8.22 25.41 -7.38
CA LEU A 464 -6.76 25.44 -7.35
C LEU A 464 -6.23 26.33 -8.49
N ASN A 465 -5.88 27.58 -8.18
CA ASN A 465 -5.43 28.57 -9.15
C ASN A 465 -4.00 29.09 -8.88
N GLY A 466 -3.24 28.39 -8.04
CA GLY A 466 -1.86 28.73 -7.68
C GLY A 466 -0.80 28.11 -8.59
N GLY A 467 -1.19 27.49 -9.70
CA GLY A 467 -0.32 26.69 -10.56
C GLY A 467 -0.25 25.22 -10.16
N ALA A 468 0.66 24.46 -10.79
CA ALA A 468 0.89 23.05 -10.47
C ALA A 468 1.29 22.88 -8.98
N ASN A 469 0.68 21.90 -8.33
CA ASN A 469 0.79 21.66 -6.89
C ASN A 469 0.44 22.93 -6.09
N THR A 470 -0.76 23.46 -6.33
CA THR A 470 -1.35 24.57 -5.56
C THR A 470 -1.42 24.20 -4.08
N LEU A 471 -1.84 22.97 -3.74
CA LEU A 471 -1.68 22.41 -2.40
C LEU A 471 -0.24 21.91 -2.23
N PHE A 472 0.26 21.99 -0.99
CA PHE A 472 1.65 21.72 -0.67
C PHE A 472 2.11 20.32 -1.11
N VAL A 473 3.30 20.29 -1.70
CA VAL A 473 4.09 19.10 -1.99
C VAL A 473 5.52 19.40 -1.57
N SER A 474 6.08 18.52 -0.73
CA SER A 474 7.46 18.62 -0.26
C SER A 474 8.47 18.40 -1.40
N GLY A 475 9.73 18.79 -1.18
CA GLY A 475 10.82 18.54 -2.13
C GLY A 475 11.08 17.06 -2.41
N LEU A 476 10.58 16.15 -1.56
CA LEU A 476 10.66 14.70 -1.75
C LEU A 476 9.45 14.11 -2.50
N GLY A 477 8.53 14.95 -3.00
CA GLY A 477 7.34 14.51 -3.72
C GLY A 477 6.21 13.98 -2.83
N VAL A 478 6.24 14.26 -1.52
CA VAL A 478 5.15 13.90 -0.59
C VAL A 478 4.21 15.08 -0.44
N GLY A 479 2.92 14.88 -0.73
CA GLY A 479 1.86 15.89 -0.54
C GLY A 479 1.13 15.75 0.80
N ASN A 480 0.21 16.68 1.08
CA ASN A 480 -0.66 16.57 2.26
C ASN A 480 -1.83 15.62 2.00
N ALA A 481 -2.46 15.13 3.07
CA ALA A 481 -3.74 14.43 2.97
C ALA A 481 -4.83 15.40 2.48
N LEU A 482 -5.76 14.89 1.67
CA LEU A 482 -6.90 15.59 1.13
C LEU A 482 -8.19 14.82 1.46
N ASN A 483 -9.04 15.46 2.25
CA ASN A 483 -10.38 14.98 2.58
C ASN A 483 -11.42 15.81 1.80
N VAL A 484 -12.12 15.18 0.84
CA VAL A 484 -13.21 15.82 0.09
C VAL A 484 -14.54 15.23 0.56
N ASN A 485 -15.20 15.92 1.49
CA ASN A 485 -16.36 15.43 2.21
C ASN A 485 -17.68 15.74 1.49
N ASN A 486 -18.23 16.96 1.52
CA ASN A 486 -19.42 17.30 0.71
C ASN A 486 -19.17 18.45 -0.30
N GLY A 487 -17.92 18.93 -0.44
CA GLY A 487 -17.60 20.01 -1.38
C GLY A 487 -17.07 19.55 -2.74
N ARG A 488 -16.83 20.52 -3.62
CA ARG A 488 -16.26 20.36 -4.97
C ARG A 488 -14.85 20.92 -5.02
N LEU A 489 -13.85 20.11 -5.34
CA LEU A 489 -12.49 20.57 -5.65
C LEU A 489 -12.31 20.64 -7.17
N ASP A 490 -12.01 21.82 -7.69
CA ASP A 490 -11.66 22.04 -9.10
C ASP A 490 -10.15 22.25 -9.25
N LEU A 491 -9.51 21.38 -10.04
CA LEU A 491 -8.09 21.47 -10.37
C LEU A 491 -7.76 22.64 -11.31
N ASN A 492 -8.74 23.14 -12.06
CA ASN A 492 -8.61 24.29 -12.95
C ASN A 492 -7.37 24.23 -13.88
N GLY A 493 -7.14 23.07 -14.50
CA GLY A 493 -6.02 22.82 -15.42
C GLY A 493 -4.67 22.56 -14.75
N ASN A 494 -4.60 22.56 -13.42
CA ASN A 494 -3.35 22.37 -12.68
C ASN A 494 -3.18 20.91 -12.22
N ASN A 495 -2.00 20.35 -12.44
CA ASN A 495 -1.63 19.06 -11.83
C ASN A 495 -1.55 19.22 -10.31
N GLN A 496 -2.04 18.23 -9.56
CA GLN A 496 -1.99 18.23 -8.11
C GLN A 496 -1.61 16.85 -7.58
N LEU A 497 -0.57 16.80 -6.74
CA LEU A 497 -0.23 15.63 -5.93
C LEU A 497 -0.78 15.77 -4.51
N VAL A 498 -1.34 14.69 -3.98
CA VAL A 498 -1.77 14.55 -2.58
C VAL A 498 -1.21 13.25 -1.99
N ALA A 499 -1.14 13.17 -0.66
CA ALA A 499 -0.88 11.92 0.04
C ALA A 499 -2.14 11.03 0.01
N ALA A 500 -2.85 10.95 1.13
CA ALA A 500 -4.12 10.25 1.19
C ALA A 500 -5.22 11.05 0.47
N LEU A 501 -6.01 10.38 -0.38
CA LEU A 501 -7.27 10.89 -0.90
C LEU A 501 -8.41 10.17 -0.16
N ALA A 502 -9.25 10.92 0.55
CA ALA A 502 -10.29 10.33 1.39
C ALA A 502 -11.56 11.19 1.51
N SER A 503 -12.59 10.60 2.10
CA SER A 503 -13.80 11.26 2.60
C SER A 503 -14.12 10.73 4.00
N SER A 504 -14.85 11.47 4.81
CA SER A 504 -15.14 11.07 6.21
C SER A 504 -16.12 9.90 6.32
N ASN A 505 -17.21 9.92 5.54
CA ASN A 505 -18.14 8.79 5.49
C ASN A 505 -17.71 7.81 4.39
N THR A 506 -17.19 6.66 4.79
CA THR A 506 -16.75 5.57 3.88
C THR A 506 -17.61 4.32 4.01
N ALA A 507 -18.73 4.39 4.73
CA ALA A 507 -19.63 3.25 4.90
C ALA A 507 -20.43 2.96 3.62
N MET A 508 -20.61 3.97 2.77
CA MET A 508 -21.38 3.90 1.54
C MET A 508 -20.67 4.65 0.42
N ALA A 509 -20.93 4.25 -0.83
CA ALA A 509 -20.59 5.06 -1.99
C ALA A 509 -21.38 6.37 -2.02
N TYR A 510 -20.87 7.33 -2.78
CA TYR A 510 -21.46 8.67 -3.00
C TYR A 510 -21.64 9.51 -1.73
N ALA A 511 -20.98 9.13 -0.63
CA ALA A 511 -21.00 9.85 0.64
C ALA A 511 -19.82 10.83 0.80
N GLY A 512 -19.00 10.98 -0.24
CA GLY A 512 -17.95 11.99 -0.36
C GLY A 512 -18.28 13.03 -1.44
N GLY A 513 -17.38 14.01 -1.62
CA GLY A 513 -17.62 15.15 -2.50
C GLY A 513 -17.11 14.91 -3.91
N THR A 514 -16.98 15.99 -4.70
CA THR A 514 -16.57 15.89 -6.11
C THR A 514 -15.17 16.45 -6.31
N ILE A 515 -14.32 15.74 -7.04
CA ILE A 515 -13.09 16.30 -7.61
C ILE A 515 -13.26 16.40 -9.11
N THR A 516 -12.94 17.55 -9.68
CA THR A 516 -13.16 17.84 -11.10
C THR A 516 -11.97 18.57 -11.71
N ASN A 517 -11.99 18.67 -13.03
CA ASN A 517 -11.28 19.70 -13.76
C ASN A 517 -12.24 20.33 -14.77
N LEU A 518 -12.60 21.61 -14.54
CA LEU A 518 -13.46 22.38 -15.43
C LEU A 518 -12.70 23.12 -16.55
N SER A 519 -11.37 23.13 -16.50
CA SER A 519 -10.54 23.73 -17.53
C SER A 519 -10.52 22.91 -18.83
N GLY A 520 -10.38 23.60 -19.97
CA GLY A 520 -10.08 22.96 -21.24
C GLY A 520 -8.70 22.30 -21.29
N THR A 521 -7.77 22.69 -20.41
CA THR A 521 -6.47 22.03 -20.27
C THR A 521 -6.60 20.82 -19.35
N THR A 522 -6.18 19.64 -19.80
CA THR A 522 -6.21 18.41 -19.00
C THR A 522 -5.28 18.52 -17.79
N ALA A 523 -5.79 18.17 -16.61
CA ALA A 523 -5.01 18.12 -15.36
C ALA A 523 -4.75 16.67 -14.93
N THR A 524 -3.77 16.45 -14.05
CA THR A 524 -3.52 15.14 -13.41
C THR A 524 -3.64 15.25 -11.90
N LEU A 525 -4.53 14.46 -11.31
CA LEU A 525 -4.57 14.22 -9.87
C LEU A 525 -3.69 13.01 -9.53
N THR A 526 -2.73 13.16 -8.62
CA THR A 526 -1.88 12.06 -8.15
C THR A 526 -2.10 11.79 -6.66
N ALA A 527 -2.52 10.57 -6.30
CA ALA A 527 -2.65 10.11 -4.92
C ALA A 527 -1.52 9.13 -4.56
N THR A 528 -0.77 9.43 -3.49
CA THR A 528 0.44 8.68 -3.11
C THR A 528 0.31 7.88 -1.80
N GLY A 529 -0.67 8.19 -0.96
CA GLY A 529 -0.88 7.57 0.34
C GLY A 529 -2.08 6.61 0.39
N THR A 530 -2.23 5.95 1.54
CA THR A 530 -3.41 5.12 1.80
C THR A 530 -4.64 5.99 2.05
N GLY A 531 -5.76 5.72 1.39
CA GLY A 531 -7.01 6.47 1.58
C GLY A 531 -8.23 5.80 0.96
N THR A 532 -9.41 6.06 1.52
CA THR A 532 -10.69 5.56 1.00
C THR A 532 -11.57 6.75 0.65
N PHE A 533 -11.95 6.85 -0.62
CA PHE A 533 -12.73 7.95 -1.15
C PHE A 533 -14.12 7.48 -1.59
N ALA A 534 -15.14 8.01 -0.93
CA ALA A 534 -16.55 7.78 -1.24
C ALA A 534 -17.15 8.85 -2.16
N GLY A 535 -16.36 9.81 -2.63
CA GLY A 535 -16.79 10.82 -3.56
C GLY A 535 -16.61 10.40 -5.02
N VAL A 536 -16.73 11.36 -5.94
CA VAL A 536 -16.62 11.16 -7.38
C VAL A 536 -15.47 11.98 -7.93
N ILE A 537 -14.63 11.36 -8.77
CA ILE A 537 -13.66 12.05 -9.62
C ILE A 537 -14.24 12.15 -11.04
N GLU A 538 -14.34 13.35 -11.60
CA GLU A 538 -15.00 13.62 -12.88
C GLU A 538 -14.24 14.64 -13.76
N GLY A 539 -14.67 14.78 -15.01
CA GLY A 539 -14.19 15.83 -15.92
C GLY A 539 -12.90 15.49 -16.68
N ASN A 540 -12.28 16.53 -17.26
CA ASN A 540 -11.11 16.41 -18.14
C ASN A 540 -9.81 16.25 -17.33
N LEU A 541 -9.62 15.12 -16.67
CA LEU A 541 -8.41 14.84 -15.90
C LEU A 541 -7.94 13.40 -16.03
N ASN A 542 -6.64 13.20 -15.79
CA ASN A 542 -6.03 11.90 -15.54
C ASN A 542 -5.97 11.64 -14.02
N PHE A 543 -6.09 10.37 -13.63
CA PHE A 543 -5.88 9.95 -12.25
C PHE A 543 -4.65 9.05 -12.13
N THR A 544 -3.72 9.41 -11.26
CA THR A 544 -2.52 8.62 -10.97
C THR A 544 -2.51 8.14 -9.52
N ARG A 545 -2.31 6.84 -9.34
CA ARG A 545 -2.01 6.17 -8.07
C ARG A 545 -0.52 5.82 -8.03
N SER A 546 0.21 6.14 -6.96
CA SER A 546 1.67 5.88 -6.88
C SER A 546 2.18 5.51 -5.47
N SER A 547 3.31 4.80 -5.37
CA SER A 547 3.91 4.27 -4.12
C SER A 547 3.28 2.95 -3.64
N ASN A 548 3.89 2.28 -2.65
CA ASN A 548 3.45 0.98 -2.16
C ASN A 548 2.34 1.07 -1.07
N THR A 549 1.23 1.72 -1.40
CA THR A 549 0.08 1.96 -0.50
C THR A 549 -1.24 1.62 -1.21
N THR A 550 -2.41 1.80 -0.57
CA THR A 550 -3.72 1.45 -1.15
C THR A 550 -4.64 2.66 -1.25
N THR A 551 -5.11 3.00 -2.45
CA THR A 551 -6.25 3.92 -2.61
C THR A 551 -7.49 3.12 -2.97
N THR A 552 -8.56 3.34 -2.23
CA THR A 552 -9.86 2.69 -2.45
C THR A 552 -10.87 3.71 -2.95
N LEU A 553 -11.54 3.42 -4.07
CA LEU A 553 -12.63 4.23 -4.61
C LEU A 553 -13.95 3.47 -4.43
N LEU A 554 -14.94 4.11 -3.81
CA LEU A 554 -16.23 3.47 -3.48
C LEU A 554 -17.35 3.82 -4.46
N SER A 555 -17.18 4.89 -5.25
CA SER A 555 -18.20 5.42 -6.17
C SER A 555 -17.77 5.29 -7.64
N ASN A 556 -18.72 5.47 -8.56
CA ASN A 556 -18.37 5.56 -9.97
C ASN A 556 -17.61 6.86 -10.27
N ASN A 557 -16.41 6.73 -10.82
CA ASN A 557 -15.55 7.83 -11.26
C ASN A 557 -15.64 7.97 -12.78
N THR A 558 -15.98 9.18 -13.23
CA THR A 558 -16.41 9.48 -14.60
C THR A 558 -15.45 10.43 -15.32
N TYR A 559 -14.22 10.59 -14.82
CA TYR A 559 -13.18 11.32 -15.55
C TYR A 559 -12.83 10.60 -16.85
N THR A 560 -12.52 11.39 -17.88
CA THR A 560 -12.33 10.87 -19.26
C THR A 560 -10.87 10.58 -19.61
N GLY A 561 -9.93 11.05 -18.78
CA GLY A 561 -8.50 10.78 -18.96
C GLY A 561 -8.08 9.37 -18.55
N ALA A 562 -6.77 9.15 -18.62
CA ALA A 562 -6.14 7.88 -18.30
C ALA A 562 -6.10 7.64 -16.78
N THR A 563 -6.16 6.36 -16.41
CA THR A 563 -5.83 5.87 -15.07
C THR A 563 -4.42 5.29 -15.09
N ILE A 564 -3.55 5.76 -14.19
CA ILE A 564 -2.15 5.33 -14.12
C ILE A 564 -1.86 4.80 -12.72
N ILE A 565 -1.33 3.58 -12.61
CA ILE A 565 -0.94 2.94 -11.35
C ILE A 565 0.57 2.72 -11.39
N ARG A 566 1.29 3.21 -10.37
CA ARG A 566 2.76 3.10 -10.22
C ARG A 566 3.08 2.50 -8.85
N GLY A 567 3.03 1.17 -8.76
CA GLY A 567 3.12 0.44 -7.50
C GLY A 567 1.83 0.49 -6.66
N GLY A 568 1.83 -0.25 -5.55
CA GLY A 568 0.71 -0.28 -4.60
C GLY A 568 -0.58 -0.83 -5.21
N ILE A 569 -1.72 -0.47 -4.61
CA ILE A 569 -3.05 -0.97 -4.98
C ILE A 569 -3.99 0.20 -5.29
N LEU A 570 -4.72 0.10 -6.41
CA LEU A 570 -5.98 0.81 -6.66
C LEU A 570 -7.13 -0.19 -6.50
N ASN A 571 -7.95 0.00 -5.47
CA ASN A 571 -9.07 -0.88 -5.15
C ASN A 571 -10.40 -0.23 -5.53
N LEU A 572 -11.14 -0.88 -6.42
CA LEU A 572 -12.51 -0.49 -6.79
C LEU A 572 -13.47 -1.44 -6.11
N GLN A 573 -14.16 -0.98 -5.07
CA GLN A 573 -15.11 -1.81 -4.30
C GLN A 573 -16.44 -1.08 -4.11
N GLN A 574 -17.46 -1.76 -3.59
CA GLN A 574 -18.84 -1.21 -3.53
C GLN A 574 -19.32 -0.77 -4.93
N TYR A 575 -19.69 0.50 -5.14
CA TYR A 575 -20.03 1.08 -6.45
C TYR A 575 -18.79 1.67 -7.18
N GLY A 576 -17.58 1.36 -6.71
CA GLY A 576 -16.33 1.80 -7.30
C GLY A 576 -16.20 1.37 -8.75
N GLN A 577 -16.22 2.33 -9.67
CA GLN A 577 -16.06 2.09 -11.10
C GLN A 577 -15.15 3.18 -11.70
N LEU A 578 -14.52 2.87 -12.82
CA LEU A 578 -13.83 3.81 -13.69
C LEU A 578 -14.57 3.84 -15.04
N SER A 579 -15.83 4.28 -15.03
CA SER A 579 -16.77 4.02 -16.13
C SER A 579 -16.48 4.82 -17.40
N ALA A 580 -15.70 5.89 -17.31
CA ALA A 580 -15.38 6.77 -18.43
C ALA A 580 -13.87 6.92 -18.71
N THR A 581 -13.01 6.22 -17.97
CA THR A 581 -11.56 6.30 -18.21
C THR A 581 -11.24 5.87 -19.63
N SER A 582 -10.26 6.52 -20.27
CA SER A 582 -9.84 6.21 -21.64
C SER A 582 -8.86 5.05 -21.74
N SER A 583 -8.08 4.80 -20.68
CA SER A 583 -7.11 3.70 -20.60
C SER A 583 -6.68 3.47 -19.16
N VAL A 584 -6.10 2.29 -18.90
CA VAL A 584 -5.44 1.94 -17.63
C VAL A 584 -4.00 1.53 -17.90
N SER A 585 -3.03 2.22 -17.33
CA SER A 585 -1.64 1.77 -17.31
C SER A 585 -1.23 1.34 -15.90
N ASN A 586 -0.83 0.09 -15.73
CA ASN A 586 -0.40 -0.45 -14.45
C ASN A 586 1.08 -0.88 -14.49
N TYR A 587 1.91 -0.08 -13.83
CA TYR A 587 3.35 -0.26 -13.68
C TYR A 587 3.64 -0.78 -12.27
N PHE A 588 3.93 -2.09 -12.17
CA PHE A 588 4.35 -2.76 -10.93
C PHE A 588 3.37 -2.63 -9.74
N GLY A 589 2.11 -2.30 -9.99
CA GLY A 589 1.06 -2.20 -8.97
C GLY A 589 -0.08 -3.20 -9.22
N THR A 590 -1.19 -2.98 -8.51
CA THR A 590 -2.38 -3.83 -8.58
C THR A 590 -3.62 -2.98 -8.84
N LEU A 591 -4.40 -3.36 -9.86
CA LEU A 591 -5.79 -2.93 -10.01
C LEU A 591 -6.71 -4.04 -9.49
N ASN A 592 -7.42 -3.78 -8.39
CA ASN A 592 -8.43 -4.67 -7.84
C ASN A 592 -9.82 -4.22 -8.28
N LEU A 593 -10.52 -5.10 -8.98
CA LEU A 593 -11.93 -5.03 -9.30
C LEU A 593 -12.67 -5.88 -8.25
N ASP A 594 -13.05 -5.29 -7.12
CA ASP A 594 -13.55 -6.02 -5.95
C ASP A 594 -15.07 -6.00 -5.83
N SER A 595 -15.72 -7.09 -6.24
CA SER A 595 -17.17 -7.28 -6.07
C SER A 595 -17.54 -8.00 -4.77
N THR A 596 -16.60 -8.35 -3.88
CA THR A 596 -16.91 -9.08 -2.64
C THR A 596 -17.77 -8.23 -1.70
N ASN A 597 -17.49 -6.93 -1.60
CA ASN A 597 -18.20 -5.98 -0.74
C ASN A 597 -19.26 -5.16 -1.50
N ALA A 598 -19.78 -5.69 -2.61
CA ALA A 598 -20.67 -4.95 -3.51
C ALA A 598 -22.14 -4.85 -3.01
N PRO A 599 -22.83 -3.76 -3.38
CA PRO A 599 -24.21 -3.48 -3.00
C PRO A 599 -25.20 -4.20 -3.91
N ALA A 600 -25.88 -5.24 -3.41
CA ALA A 600 -27.04 -5.95 -4.00
C ALA A 600 -26.91 -6.57 -5.42
N VAL A 601 -26.06 -6.03 -6.30
CA VAL A 601 -25.97 -6.34 -7.73
C VAL A 601 -24.50 -6.29 -8.17
N ASP A 602 -24.13 -7.17 -9.09
CA ASP A 602 -22.84 -7.14 -9.76
C ASP A 602 -22.77 -6.01 -10.80
N ILE A 603 -21.64 -5.30 -10.89
CA ILE A 603 -21.47 -4.13 -11.76
C ILE A 603 -20.14 -4.20 -12.51
N ASN A 604 -20.12 -3.74 -13.77
CA ASN A 604 -18.87 -3.69 -14.52
C ASN A 604 -17.96 -2.55 -14.03
N ARG A 605 -16.83 -2.87 -13.40
CA ARG A 605 -15.99 -1.83 -12.75
C ARG A 605 -15.13 -0.97 -13.67
N LEU A 606 -15.01 -1.32 -14.95
CA LEU A 606 -14.16 -0.60 -15.90
C LEU A 606 -14.94 -0.23 -17.16
N ASN A 607 -14.53 0.85 -17.82
CA ASN A 607 -14.95 1.10 -19.18
C ASN A 607 -14.48 -0.05 -20.09
N VAL A 608 -15.41 -0.71 -20.79
CA VAL A 608 -15.08 -1.84 -21.67
C VAL A 608 -14.26 -1.43 -22.90
N ALA A 609 -14.24 -0.15 -23.25
CA ALA A 609 -13.42 0.40 -24.33
C ALA A 609 -12.05 0.92 -23.85
N ALA A 610 -11.75 0.84 -22.55
CA ALA A 610 -10.46 1.28 -22.02
C ALA A 610 -9.42 0.16 -22.12
N ASP A 611 -8.37 0.43 -22.90
CA ASP A 611 -7.23 -0.47 -23.01
C ASP A 611 -6.46 -0.54 -21.68
N ILE A 612 -6.00 -1.74 -21.32
CA ILE A 612 -5.18 -2.00 -20.15
C ILE A 612 -3.76 -2.34 -20.59
N THR A 613 -2.78 -1.62 -20.05
CA THR A 613 -1.36 -1.95 -20.17
C THR A 613 -0.81 -2.45 -18.84
N LEU A 614 -0.18 -3.62 -18.82
CA LEU A 614 0.48 -4.19 -17.64
C LEU A 614 2.00 -4.28 -17.85
N GLN A 615 2.79 -3.62 -16.99
CA GLN A 615 4.24 -3.80 -16.89
C GLN A 615 4.57 -4.34 -15.50
N GLY A 616 4.77 -5.65 -15.39
CA GLY A 616 4.95 -6.31 -14.09
C GLY A 616 3.78 -6.10 -13.12
N GLY A 617 2.59 -5.75 -13.64
CA GLY A 617 1.42 -5.36 -12.86
C GLY A 617 0.41 -6.49 -12.68
N THR A 618 -0.46 -6.34 -11.68
CA THR A 618 -1.56 -7.27 -11.41
C THR A 618 -2.91 -6.65 -11.80
N LEU A 619 -3.71 -7.39 -12.59
CA LEU A 619 -5.14 -7.17 -12.78
C LEU A 619 -5.89 -8.25 -12.01
N ALA A 620 -6.67 -7.87 -10.99
CA ALA A 620 -7.38 -8.82 -10.15
C ALA A 620 -8.88 -8.54 -10.14
N PHE A 621 -9.68 -9.58 -10.39
CA PHE A 621 -11.11 -9.58 -10.18
C PHE A 621 -11.46 -10.46 -8.97
N LEU A 622 -12.19 -9.90 -8.01
CA LEU A 622 -12.76 -10.63 -6.87
C LEU A 622 -14.28 -10.70 -7.03
N GLY A 623 -14.80 -11.92 -7.12
CA GLY A 623 -16.19 -12.21 -7.48
C GLY A 623 -17.21 -11.78 -6.43
N PHE A 624 -18.43 -11.56 -6.89
CA PHE A 624 -19.55 -11.11 -6.08
C PHE A 624 -19.99 -12.15 -5.03
N ASN A 625 -20.19 -11.72 -3.79
CA ASN A 625 -20.66 -12.60 -2.72
C ASN A 625 -22.12 -13.07 -2.94
N GLY A 626 -22.94 -12.31 -3.67
CA GLY A 626 -24.35 -12.63 -3.91
C GLY A 626 -24.61 -13.65 -5.01
N GLY A 627 -23.59 -14.12 -5.74
CA GLY A 627 -23.75 -15.13 -6.80
C GLY A 627 -22.66 -15.05 -7.87
N THR A 628 -22.93 -15.65 -9.03
CA THR A 628 -22.05 -15.55 -10.20
C THR A 628 -21.87 -14.10 -10.65
N SER A 629 -20.65 -13.74 -11.02
CA SER A 629 -20.29 -12.37 -11.42
C SER A 629 -19.38 -12.34 -12.64
N THR A 630 -19.52 -11.28 -13.43
CA THR A 630 -18.77 -11.09 -14.68
C THR A 630 -18.18 -9.68 -14.75
N GLN A 631 -16.91 -9.61 -15.13
CA GLN A 631 -16.20 -8.37 -15.43
C GLN A 631 -15.74 -8.38 -16.89
N ASN A 632 -16.07 -7.35 -17.64
CA ASN A 632 -15.60 -7.12 -19.01
C ASN A 632 -14.61 -5.95 -19.02
N VAL A 633 -13.45 -6.16 -19.63
CA VAL A 633 -12.42 -5.14 -19.81
C VAL A 633 -11.99 -5.05 -21.28
N GLY A 634 -11.36 -3.93 -21.65
CA GLY A 634 -10.84 -3.71 -23.00
C GLY A 634 -9.64 -4.57 -23.34
N ASP A 635 -8.86 -4.14 -24.34
CA ASP A 635 -7.67 -4.85 -24.78
C ASP A 635 -6.61 -4.86 -23.69
N VAL A 636 -6.01 -6.03 -23.42
CA VAL A 636 -4.93 -6.16 -22.45
C VAL A 636 -3.60 -6.33 -23.17
N THR A 637 -2.73 -5.33 -23.04
CA THR A 637 -1.36 -5.36 -23.53
C THR A 637 -0.39 -5.59 -22.38
N ILE A 638 0.48 -6.58 -22.51
CA ILE A 638 1.54 -6.88 -21.55
C ILE A 638 2.87 -6.33 -22.08
N LEU A 639 3.56 -5.55 -21.25
CA LEU A 639 4.92 -5.08 -21.45
C LEU A 639 5.91 -5.95 -20.65
N SER A 640 7.16 -5.51 -20.55
CA SER A 640 8.21 -6.21 -19.80
C SER A 640 7.85 -6.47 -18.33
N GLY A 641 8.38 -7.55 -17.77
CA GLY A 641 8.18 -7.94 -16.37
C GLY A 641 7.17 -9.07 -16.16
N ALA A 642 6.96 -9.44 -14.90
CA ALA A 642 6.08 -10.53 -14.49
C ALA A 642 4.70 -9.99 -14.11
N SER A 643 3.73 -10.13 -15.01
CA SER A 643 2.36 -9.67 -14.80
C SER A 643 1.48 -10.80 -14.27
N VAL A 644 0.42 -10.43 -13.55
CA VAL A 644 -0.57 -11.38 -13.01
C VAL A 644 -1.96 -10.98 -13.48
N ILE A 645 -2.74 -11.94 -13.97
CA ILE A 645 -4.16 -11.77 -14.26
C ILE A 645 -4.92 -12.77 -13.40
N ASN A 646 -5.77 -12.26 -12.52
CA ASN A 646 -6.41 -13.04 -11.48
C ASN A 646 -7.94 -12.93 -11.55
N ALA A 647 -8.63 -14.07 -11.44
CA ALA A 647 -10.07 -14.13 -11.24
C ALA A 647 -10.37 -15.05 -10.05
N THR A 648 -10.84 -14.49 -8.94
CA THR A 648 -11.13 -15.22 -7.70
C THR A 648 -12.62 -15.22 -7.43
N ARG A 649 -13.23 -16.40 -7.27
CA ARG A 649 -14.59 -16.59 -6.74
C ARG A 649 -14.80 -15.89 -5.37
N SER A 650 -16.05 -15.73 -4.94
CA SER A 650 -16.32 -15.34 -3.54
C SER A 650 -15.81 -16.41 -2.55
N THR A 651 -15.19 -15.97 -1.47
CA THR A 651 -14.83 -16.83 -0.33
C THR A 651 -15.98 -17.05 0.65
N VAL A 652 -17.03 -16.23 0.57
CA VAL A 652 -18.23 -16.32 1.43
C VAL A 652 -19.27 -17.25 0.80
N ASN A 653 -19.47 -17.15 -0.51
CA ASN A 653 -20.28 -18.07 -1.29
C ASN A 653 -19.37 -18.88 -2.21
N THR A 654 -18.84 -19.99 -1.70
CA THR A 654 -17.91 -20.87 -2.43
C THR A 654 -18.52 -21.54 -3.65
N SER A 655 -19.85 -21.42 -3.84
CA SER A 655 -20.60 -21.87 -5.01
C SER A 655 -20.74 -20.79 -6.10
N SER A 656 -20.26 -19.57 -5.87
CA SER A 656 -20.23 -18.50 -6.87
C SER A 656 -19.15 -18.71 -7.92
N ASN A 657 -19.41 -18.25 -9.15
CA ASN A 657 -18.41 -18.20 -10.20
C ASN A 657 -17.93 -16.74 -10.41
N ALA A 658 -16.67 -16.58 -10.82
CA ALA A 658 -16.11 -15.29 -11.21
C ALA A 658 -15.57 -15.39 -12.64
N VAL A 659 -16.14 -14.63 -13.57
CA VAL A 659 -15.75 -14.57 -14.98
C VAL A 659 -15.09 -13.24 -15.30
N LEU A 660 -13.80 -13.22 -15.60
CA LEU A 660 -13.10 -12.04 -16.13
C LEU A 660 -12.95 -12.20 -17.66
N THR A 661 -13.53 -11.30 -18.43
CA THR A 661 -13.48 -11.31 -19.90
C THR A 661 -12.61 -10.16 -20.39
N LEU A 662 -11.54 -10.50 -21.10
CA LEU A 662 -10.66 -9.58 -21.81
C LEU A 662 -11.14 -9.45 -23.26
N ALA A 663 -11.04 -8.26 -23.85
CA ALA A 663 -11.29 -8.10 -25.30
C ALA A 663 -10.23 -8.84 -26.10
N SER A 664 -8.96 -8.56 -25.86
CA SER A 664 -7.81 -9.31 -26.39
C SER A 664 -6.68 -9.42 -25.37
N LEU A 665 -5.69 -10.26 -25.68
CA LEU A 665 -4.44 -10.35 -24.94
C LEU A 665 -3.27 -10.27 -25.92
N THR A 666 -2.46 -9.22 -25.80
CA THR A 666 -1.28 -8.98 -26.64
C THR A 666 -0.02 -8.86 -25.76
N VAL A 667 1.08 -9.46 -26.20
CA VAL A 667 2.41 -9.28 -25.57
C VAL A 667 3.27 -8.45 -26.52
N SER A 668 3.72 -7.29 -26.07
CA SER A 668 4.46 -6.33 -26.89
C SER A 668 5.95 -6.67 -27.06
N ASP A 669 6.56 -7.26 -26.04
CA ASP A 669 7.94 -7.76 -26.07
C ASP A 669 7.97 -9.16 -25.46
N VAL A 670 7.83 -10.17 -26.31
CA VAL A 670 7.90 -11.57 -25.86
C VAL A 670 9.22 -11.85 -25.15
N ASN A 671 10.31 -11.11 -25.40
CA ASN A 671 11.62 -11.48 -24.87
C ASN A 671 11.87 -11.07 -23.41
N THR A 672 10.96 -10.31 -22.79
CA THR A 672 11.15 -9.81 -21.40
C THR A 672 9.90 -9.95 -20.52
N THR A 673 8.85 -10.62 -21.03
CA THR A 673 7.54 -10.69 -20.38
C THR A 673 7.22 -12.10 -19.88
N THR A 674 6.57 -12.18 -18.72
CA THR A 674 5.86 -13.38 -18.27
C THR A 674 4.48 -13.02 -17.74
N VAL A 675 3.52 -13.93 -17.89
CA VAL A 675 2.18 -13.82 -17.31
C VAL A 675 1.84 -15.05 -16.48
N ASN A 676 1.35 -14.83 -15.27
CA ASN A 676 0.74 -15.86 -14.46
C ASN A 676 -0.77 -15.60 -14.34
N PHE A 677 -1.56 -16.57 -14.78
CA PHE A 677 -3.00 -16.58 -14.58
C PHE A 677 -3.32 -17.28 -13.28
N THR A 678 -4.05 -16.64 -12.38
CA THR A 678 -4.40 -17.23 -11.08
C THR A 678 -5.90 -17.23 -10.85
N SER A 679 -6.35 -18.16 -10.00
CA SER A 679 -7.76 -18.30 -9.68
C SER A 679 -8.07 -18.79 -8.28
N GLY A 680 -9.30 -18.52 -7.84
CA GLY A 680 -9.93 -19.27 -6.76
C GLY A 680 -10.39 -20.64 -7.26
N GLY A 681 -9.76 -21.73 -6.80
CA GLY A 681 -9.92 -23.12 -7.27
C GLY A 681 -9.64 -23.33 -8.76
N THR A 682 -10.31 -24.25 -9.47
CA THR A 682 -9.85 -24.68 -10.81
C THR A 682 -10.20 -23.66 -11.90
N LEU A 683 -9.18 -23.03 -12.50
CA LEU A 683 -9.36 -22.08 -13.60
C LEU A 683 -9.91 -22.77 -14.84
N GLY A 684 -10.87 -22.12 -15.51
CA GLY A 684 -11.37 -22.55 -16.82
C GLY A 684 -12.57 -23.50 -16.79
N GLN A 685 -13.07 -23.84 -15.60
CA GLN A 685 -14.27 -24.69 -15.42
C GLN A 685 -15.53 -23.83 -15.22
N THR A 686 -16.67 -24.23 -15.79
CA THR A 686 -17.97 -23.54 -15.56
C THR A 686 -18.71 -24.08 -14.32
N SER A 687 -18.31 -25.24 -13.80
CA SER A 687 -18.94 -25.85 -12.62
C SER A 687 -18.89 -24.89 -11.41
N VAL A 688 -19.93 -24.97 -10.56
CA VAL A 688 -20.13 -24.05 -9.43
C VAL A 688 -18.87 -23.89 -8.59
N GLY A 689 -18.62 -22.65 -8.21
CA GLY A 689 -17.44 -22.24 -7.48
C GLY A 689 -16.28 -21.84 -8.38
N ASN A 690 -16.11 -22.35 -9.60
CA ASN A 690 -14.88 -22.09 -10.35
C ASN A 690 -14.79 -20.68 -10.96
N SER A 691 -13.60 -20.30 -11.42
CA SER A 691 -13.34 -19.00 -12.03
C SER A 691 -12.86 -19.18 -13.46
N GLN A 692 -13.18 -18.22 -14.32
CA GLN A 692 -12.81 -18.23 -15.73
C GLN A 692 -12.16 -16.90 -16.12
N ILE A 693 -11.14 -16.98 -16.97
CA ILE A 693 -10.56 -15.83 -17.65
C ILE A 693 -10.78 -16.05 -19.15
N ILE A 694 -11.69 -15.31 -19.75
CA ILE A 694 -12.10 -15.44 -21.15
C ILE A 694 -11.40 -14.37 -21.98
N ILE A 695 -10.99 -14.71 -23.21
CA ILE A 695 -10.37 -13.76 -24.14
C ILE A 695 -11.21 -13.78 -25.42
N THR A 696 -11.88 -12.67 -25.73
CA THR A 696 -12.83 -12.62 -26.86
C THR A 696 -12.09 -12.85 -28.18
N ASN A 697 -11.02 -12.11 -28.40
CA ASN A 697 -10.07 -12.30 -29.48
C ASN A 697 -8.91 -13.17 -28.97
N ALA A 698 -9.17 -14.47 -28.85
CA ALA A 698 -8.25 -15.43 -28.25
C ALA A 698 -6.89 -15.50 -28.97
N PRO A 699 -5.76 -15.67 -28.24
CA PRO A 699 -4.45 -15.89 -28.85
C PRO A 699 -4.42 -17.17 -29.70
N THR A 700 -3.63 -17.17 -30.77
CA THR A 700 -3.35 -18.40 -31.53
C THR A 700 -2.48 -19.33 -30.70
N LEU A 701 -2.96 -20.55 -30.48
CA LEU A 701 -2.21 -21.55 -29.72
C LEU A 701 -1.15 -22.23 -30.57
N THR A 702 0.05 -22.39 -30.03
CA THR A 702 1.10 -23.23 -30.62
C THR A 702 1.25 -24.48 -29.76
N ASN A 703 0.99 -25.66 -30.33
CA ASN A 703 1.04 -26.94 -29.62
C ASN A 703 0.22 -26.89 -28.31
N SER A 704 -1.00 -26.36 -28.40
CA SER A 704 -1.95 -26.17 -27.30
C SER A 704 -1.50 -25.22 -26.18
N LEU A 705 -0.43 -24.44 -26.35
CA LEU A 705 -0.02 -23.39 -25.41
C LEU A 705 -0.39 -22.00 -25.90
N ILE A 706 -0.76 -21.12 -24.98
CA ILE A 706 -0.82 -19.67 -25.24
C ILE A 706 0.58 -19.15 -25.56
N GLY A 707 1.59 -19.67 -24.87
CA GLY A 707 3.02 -19.40 -25.12
C GLY A 707 3.89 -19.91 -23.97
N GLY A 708 5.20 -20.02 -24.20
CA GLY A 708 6.15 -20.41 -23.15
C GLY A 708 6.28 -19.38 -22.01
N TRP A 709 5.81 -18.15 -22.24
CA TRP A 709 5.75 -17.03 -21.29
C TRP A 709 4.47 -16.99 -20.44
N ALA A 710 3.59 -18.00 -20.53
CA ALA A 710 2.31 -18.01 -19.84
C ALA A 710 2.14 -19.27 -18.96
N VAL A 711 1.80 -19.07 -17.69
CA VAL A 711 1.56 -20.15 -16.72
C VAL A 711 0.25 -19.94 -15.97
N VAL A 712 -0.30 -21.02 -15.39
CA VAL A 712 -1.48 -21.02 -14.51
C VAL A 712 -1.06 -21.43 -13.11
N ASN A 713 -1.43 -20.61 -12.11
CA ASN A 713 -1.12 -20.78 -10.68
C ASN A 713 0.38 -21.01 -10.40
N GLY A 714 1.25 -20.64 -11.34
CA GLY A 714 2.65 -21.02 -11.33
C GLY A 714 2.93 -22.53 -11.44
N THR A 715 1.94 -23.41 -11.55
CA THR A 715 2.17 -24.86 -11.51
C THR A 715 2.22 -25.52 -12.87
N ASP A 716 1.61 -24.91 -13.89
CA ASP A 716 1.44 -25.49 -15.22
C ASP A 716 1.53 -24.43 -16.31
N PHE A 717 1.86 -24.83 -17.55
CA PHE A 717 1.76 -23.92 -18.70
C PHE A 717 0.29 -23.58 -19.00
N ALA A 718 0.06 -22.35 -19.47
CA ALA A 718 -1.27 -21.88 -19.81
C ALA A 718 -1.71 -22.34 -21.22
N SER A 719 -2.94 -22.81 -21.29
CA SER A 719 -3.66 -23.14 -22.52
C SER A 719 -4.96 -22.32 -22.59
N TYR A 720 -5.66 -22.37 -23.72
CA TYR A 720 -6.94 -21.71 -23.92
C TYR A 720 -7.94 -22.65 -24.57
N LEU A 721 -9.21 -22.53 -24.18
CA LEU A 721 -10.32 -23.18 -24.83
C LEU A 721 -11.45 -22.17 -25.07
N THR A 722 -12.07 -22.23 -26.25
CA THR A 722 -13.30 -21.47 -26.51
C THR A 722 -14.41 -21.88 -25.54
N PRO A 723 -15.09 -20.94 -24.86
CA PRO A 723 -16.11 -21.30 -23.89
C PRO A 723 -17.27 -22.14 -24.45
N ASP A 724 -17.63 -23.19 -23.72
CA ASP A 724 -18.81 -24.03 -23.89
C ASP A 724 -19.60 -24.15 -22.56
N SER A 725 -20.57 -25.06 -22.48
CA SER A 725 -21.41 -25.23 -21.28
C SER A 725 -20.69 -25.86 -20.09
N ALA A 726 -19.55 -26.52 -20.28
CA ALA A 726 -18.81 -27.26 -19.24
C ALA A 726 -17.48 -26.58 -18.84
N GLN A 727 -16.86 -25.85 -19.76
CA GLN A 727 -15.50 -25.32 -19.61
C GLN A 727 -15.24 -24.17 -20.59
N GLY A 728 -14.15 -23.43 -20.39
CA GLY A 728 -13.81 -22.31 -21.26
C GLY A 728 -12.87 -21.29 -20.65
N GLY A 729 -12.14 -20.59 -21.51
CA GLY A 729 -11.18 -19.57 -21.14
C GLY A 729 -9.77 -20.11 -21.03
N VAL A 730 -8.93 -19.40 -20.27
CA VAL A 730 -7.59 -19.85 -19.89
C VAL A 730 -7.69 -21.01 -18.91
N GLY A 731 -6.82 -22.00 -19.05
CA GLY A 731 -6.69 -23.11 -18.11
C GLY A 731 -5.31 -23.77 -18.14
N ALA A 732 -5.04 -24.61 -17.15
CA ALA A 732 -3.76 -25.31 -17.04
C ALA A 732 -3.68 -26.48 -18.04
N LEU A 733 -2.57 -26.59 -18.78
CA LEU A 733 -2.29 -27.78 -19.58
C LEU A 733 -2.32 -29.03 -18.68
N GLY A 734 -2.97 -30.10 -19.14
CA GLY A 734 -3.17 -31.33 -18.36
C GLY A 734 -4.38 -31.32 -17.43
N SER A 735 -5.10 -30.20 -17.32
CA SER A 735 -6.39 -30.17 -16.60
C SER A 735 -7.53 -30.74 -17.44
N VAL A 736 -8.64 -31.08 -16.79
CA VAL A 736 -9.82 -31.67 -17.45
C VAL A 736 -10.28 -30.77 -18.59
N GLY A 737 -10.35 -31.36 -19.79
CA GLY A 737 -10.81 -30.75 -21.03
C GLY A 737 -9.86 -29.73 -21.70
N TYR A 738 -8.67 -29.55 -21.12
CA TYR A 738 -7.50 -29.01 -21.81
C TYR A 738 -6.61 -30.16 -22.33
N ALA A 739 -5.73 -29.86 -23.28
CA ALA A 739 -4.79 -30.86 -23.81
C ALA A 739 -3.89 -31.43 -22.70
N ALA A 740 -3.62 -32.74 -22.74
CA ALA A 740 -2.69 -33.37 -21.80
C ALA A 740 -1.23 -33.00 -22.12
N TYR A 741 -0.35 -33.11 -21.12
CA TYR A 741 1.07 -33.26 -21.42
C TYR A 741 1.28 -34.55 -22.23
N SER A 742 2.28 -34.53 -23.11
CA SER A 742 2.61 -35.66 -23.97
C SER A 742 2.95 -36.89 -23.13
N SER A 743 2.45 -38.06 -23.55
CA SER A 743 2.85 -39.35 -23.01
C SER A 743 4.22 -39.80 -23.53
N THR A 744 4.76 -39.12 -24.53
CA THR A 744 6.10 -39.37 -25.08
C THR A 744 7.15 -38.98 -24.04
N ALA A 745 8.06 -39.91 -23.74
CA ALA A 745 9.20 -39.62 -22.89
C ALA A 745 10.09 -38.55 -23.56
N LEU A 746 10.81 -37.76 -22.76
CA LEU A 746 11.74 -36.76 -23.29
C LEU A 746 12.78 -37.34 -24.26
N THR A 747 13.13 -38.62 -24.11
CA THR A 747 14.04 -39.34 -25.01
C THR A 747 13.51 -39.56 -26.43
N ALA A 748 12.20 -39.47 -26.63
CA ALA A 748 11.52 -39.64 -27.92
C ALA A 748 10.67 -38.42 -28.34
N GLY A 749 10.72 -37.33 -27.56
CA GLY A 749 9.92 -36.13 -27.77
C GLY A 749 10.21 -35.45 -29.11
N THR A 750 9.16 -34.86 -29.68
CA THR A 750 9.13 -34.11 -30.94
C THR A 750 8.81 -32.64 -30.69
N ALA A 751 8.96 -31.79 -31.71
CA ALA A 751 8.78 -30.35 -31.58
C ALA A 751 7.37 -29.91 -31.15
N THR A 752 6.38 -30.81 -31.22
CA THR A 752 5.00 -30.55 -30.77
C THR A 752 4.73 -30.99 -29.33
N ASP A 753 5.65 -31.73 -28.71
CA ASP A 753 5.42 -32.34 -27.40
C ASP A 753 5.65 -31.36 -26.25
N ASN A 754 4.63 -31.17 -25.41
CA ASN A 754 4.75 -30.57 -24.08
C ASN A 754 5.04 -31.67 -23.07
N ILE A 755 6.23 -31.70 -22.49
CA ILE A 755 6.66 -32.82 -21.64
C ILE A 755 6.60 -32.44 -20.17
N THR A 756 6.08 -33.34 -19.34
CA THR A 756 6.18 -33.24 -17.88
C THR A 756 7.11 -34.34 -17.34
N LEU A 757 8.02 -33.96 -16.45
CA LEU A 757 8.99 -34.85 -15.82
C LEU A 757 8.64 -35.04 -14.34
N GLY A 758 8.19 -36.25 -14.00
CA GLY A 758 7.98 -36.68 -12.61
C GLY A 758 9.15 -37.50 -12.03
N ALA A 759 10.17 -37.80 -12.85
CA ALA A 759 11.35 -38.55 -12.45
C ALA A 759 12.57 -38.15 -13.31
N SER A 760 13.78 -38.51 -12.86
CA SER A 760 15.02 -38.29 -13.60
C SER A 760 15.04 -39.01 -14.95
N VAL A 761 15.61 -38.36 -15.97
CA VAL A 761 15.73 -38.87 -17.34
C VAL A 761 17.19 -38.75 -17.79
N ALA A 762 17.74 -39.80 -18.40
CA ALA A 762 19.08 -39.81 -18.98
C ALA A 762 19.05 -40.18 -20.47
N GLY A 763 20.16 -39.97 -21.18
CA GLY A 763 20.29 -40.34 -22.59
C GLY A 763 19.53 -39.42 -23.54
N VAL A 764 19.34 -38.15 -23.18
CA VAL A 764 18.67 -37.17 -24.06
C VAL A 764 19.61 -36.76 -25.20
N THR A 765 19.42 -37.30 -26.41
CA THR A 765 20.07 -36.90 -27.66
C THR A 765 19.54 -35.57 -28.19
N THR A 766 20.21 -35.01 -29.21
CA THR A 766 19.76 -33.81 -29.93
C THR A 766 18.32 -33.93 -30.38
N ARG A 767 17.47 -32.98 -29.98
CA ARG A 767 16.06 -32.90 -30.40
C ARG A 767 15.42 -31.58 -30.00
N THR A 768 14.24 -31.36 -30.55
CA THR A 768 13.35 -30.25 -30.21
C THR A 768 12.12 -30.78 -29.51
N VAL A 769 11.74 -30.15 -28.41
CA VAL A 769 10.45 -30.37 -27.72
C VAL A 769 9.75 -29.03 -27.52
N ASN A 770 8.43 -29.00 -27.39
CA ASN A 770 7.72 -27.72 -27.31
C ASN A 770 7.98 -27.01 -25.98
N SER A 771 7.77 -27.70 -24.86
CA SER A 771 7.94 -27.16 -23.50
C SER A 771 8.31 -28.27 -22.52
N ILE A 772 8.90 -27.90 -21.38
CA ILE A 772 9.22 -28.86 -20.30
C ILE A 772 8.74 -28.32 -18.96
N ARG A 773 7.95 -29.15 -18.26
CA ARG A 773 7.65 -29.00 -16.84
C ARG A 773 8.39 -30.07 -16.04
N VAL A 774 9.02 -29.69 -14.93
CA VAL A 774 9.59 -30.60 -13.94
C VAL A 774 8.72 -30.55 -12.69
N SER A 775 7.89 -31.58 -12.49
CA SER A 775 6.87 -31.60 -11.44
C SER A 775 7.36 -32.21 -10.12
N ALA A 776 8.47 -32.95 -10.14
CA ALA A 776 9.11 -33.54 -8.97
C ALA A 776 10.64 -33.44 -9.06
N ALA A 777 11.35 -33.61 -7.94
CA ALA A 777 12.80 -33.58 -7.90
C ALA A 777 13.42 -34.54 -8.93
N SER A 778 13.97 -33.99 -10.00
CA SER A 778 14.41 -34.77 -11.17
C SER A 778 15.70 -34.21 -11.75
N THR A 779 16.57 -35.09 -12.21
CA THR A 779 17.74 -34.76 -13.03
C THR A 779 17.49 -35.18 -14.47
N MET A 780 17.57 -34.23 -15.39
CA MET A 780 17.57 -34.46 -16.83
C MET A 780 19.01 -34.43 -17.35
N GLN A 781 19.45 -35.50 -18.01
CA GLN A 781 20.81 -35.64 -18.51
C GLN A 781 20.81 -35.90 -20.03
N MET A 782 21.44 -34.98 -20.78
CA MET A 782 21.75 -35.19 -22.20
C MET A 782 22.84 -36.25 -22.40
N ASN A 783 22.72 -37.00 -23.49
CA ASN A 783 23.52 -38.19 -23.76
C ASN A 783 25.00 -37.83 -23.97
N THR A 784 25.26 -36.79 -24.75
CA THR A 784 26.60 -36.27 -25.02
C THR A 784 26.63 -34.75 -24.87
N LEU A 785 27.83 -34.17 -24.91
CA LEU A 785 28.01 -32.71 -24.87
C LEU A 785 27.74 -32.03 -26.21
N ALA A 786 27.69 -32.79 -27.30
CA ALA A 786 27.28 -32.28 -28.62
C ALA A 786 25.75 -32.19 -28.74
N ASP A 787 25.02 -32.93 -27.89
CA ASP A 787 23.57 -32.96 -27.96
C ASP A 787 22.97 -31.60 -27.60
N THR A 788 22.05 -31.13 -28.43
CA THR A 788 21.33 -29.88 -28.20
C THR A 788 19.86 -30.18 -27.94
N LEU A 789 19.36 -29.77 -26.77
CA LEU A 789 17.94 -29.76 -26.46
C LEU A 789 17.36 -28.38 -26.78
N THR A 790 16.49 -28.31 -27.78
CA THR A 790 15.79 -27.09 -28.17
C THR A 790 14.40 -27.07 -27.54
N ILE A 791 14.08 -26.01 -26.80
CA ILE A 791 12.75 -25.77 -26.24
C ILE A 791 12.01 -24.81 -27.18
N ALA A 792 11.12 -25.34 -28.03
CA ALA A 792 10.55 -24.60 -29.15
C ALA A 792 9.77 -23.36 -28.69
N SER A 793 8.93 -23.50 -27.67
CA SER A 793 8.19 -22.38 -27.06
C SER A 793 9.03 -21.52 -26.12
N GLY A 794 10.24 -21.97 -25.77
CA GLY A 794 11.06 -21.39 -24.71
C GLY A 794 10.64 -21.77 -23.28
N GLY A 795 9.49 -22.41 -23.08
CA GLY A 795 8.94 -22.66 -21.75
C GLY A 795 9.67 -23.76 -20.96
N LEU A 796 10.29 -23.38 -19.84
CA LEU A 796 10.83 -24.26 -18.80
C LEU A 796 10.20 -23.95 -17.44
N LEU A 797 9.55 -24.95 -16.84
CA LEU A 797 8.81 -24.80 -15.60
C LEU A 797 9.34 -25.76 -14.52
N PHE A 798 9.91 -25.22 -13.45
CA PHE A 798 10.51 -25.96 -12.34
C PHE A 798 9.65 -25.88 -11.09
N ASN A 799 8.85 -26.91 -10.85
CA ASN A 799 8.06 -27.09 -9.62
C ASN A 799 8.68 -28.14 -8.68
N GLY A 800 9.50 -29.05 -9.20
CA GLY A 800 10.25 -30.04 -8.42
C GLY A 800 11.42 -29.42 -7.64
N THR A 801 11.58 -29.78 -6.37
CA THR A 801 12.70 -29.34 -5.53
C THR A 801 14.03 -29.86 -6.07
N ALA A 802 15.07 -29.01 -6.09
CA ALA A 802 16.41 -29.36 -6.56
C ALA A 802 16.45 -29.97 -7.98
N SER A 803 15.62 -29.44 -8.89
CA SER A 803 15.59 -29.90 -10.29
C SER A 803 16.90 -29.56 -11.01
N VAL A 804 17.40 -30.48 -11.83
CA VAL A 804 18.66 -30.32 -12.55
C VAL A 804 18.50 -30.61 -14.03
N LEU A 805 19.00 -29.72 -14.90
CA LEU A 805 19.28 -30.03 -16.32
C LEU A 805 20.79 -30.05 -16.52
N ALA A 806 21.31 -31.14 -17.07
CA ALA A 806 22.75 -31.38 -17.22
C ALA A 806 23.11 -32.05 -18.55
N GLY A 807 24.39 -31.94 -18.92
CA GLY A 807 24.93 -32.42 -20.20
C GLY A 807 24.58 -31.51 -21.37
N GLY A 808 25.08 -31.81 -22.57
CA GLY A 808 24.70 -31.14 -23.83
C GLY A 808 24.66 -29.60 -23.82
N ARG A 809 23.83 -29.03 -24.70
CA ARG A 809 23.53 -27.60 -24.85
C ARG A 809 22.02 -27.39 -24.78
N LEU A 810 21.61 -26.26 -24.20
CA LEU A 810 20.20 -25.86 -24.13
C LEU A 810 19.98 -24.64 -25.04
N THR A 811 18.91 -24.65 -25.83
CA THR A 811 18.53 -23.51 -26.67
C THR A 811 17.00 -23.38 -26.76
N ALA A 812 16.51 -22.31 -27.40
CA ALA A 812 15.08 -22.04 -27.54
C ALA A 812 14.73 -21.58 -28.96
N GLY A 813 13.47 -21.76 -29.36
CA GLY A 813 12.93 -21.25 -30.63
C GLY A 813 12.36 -22.33 -31.54
N THR A 814 11.36 -21.96 -32.34
CA THR A 814 10.62 -22.84 -33.25
C THR A 814 11.27 -22.98 -34.62
N ALA A 815 12.04 -21.98 -35.07
CA ALA A 815 12.73 -21.97 -36.35
C ALA A 815 14.25 -21.84 -36.15
N PRO A 816 15.11 -22.54 -36.92
CA PRO A 816 16.55 -22.36 -36.84
C PRO A 816 16.98 -20.91 -37.14
N ASN A 817 18.04 -20.42 -36.50
CA ASN A 817 18.66 -19.12 -36.78
C ASN A 817 17.81 -17.89 -36.44
N THR A 818 16.67 -18.04 -35.75
CA THR A 818 15.83 -16.92 -35.33
C THR A 818 16.01 -16.59 -33.85
N PRO A 819 16.00 -15.31 -33.45
CA PRO A 819 16.01 -14.94 -32.04
C PRO A 819 14.86 -15.61 -31.27
N ALA A 820 15.12 -15.97 -30.02
CA ALA A 820 14.15 -16.63 -29.16
C ALA A 820 14.40 -16.31 -27.69
N THR A 821 13.47 -16.70 -26.84
CA THR A 821 13.60 -16.53 -25.40
C THR A 821 13.34 -17.85 -24.68
N LEU A 822 14.17 -18.14 -23.69
CA LEU A 822 13.99 -19.23 -22.75
C LEU A 822 13.35 -18.66 -21.47
N TYR A 823 12.11 -19.05 -21.18
CA TYR A 823 11.39 -18.64 -19.98
C TYR A 823 11.56 -19.71 -18.90
N ALA A 824 12.39 -19.42 -17.91
CA ALA A 824 12.61 -20.29 -16.76
C ALA A 824 11.76 -19.83 -15.57
N TYR A 825 10.63 -20.50 -15.36
CA TYR A 825 9.79 -20.37 -14.17
C TYR A 825 10.31 -21.27 -13.07
N THR A 826 10.94 -20.71 -12.05
CA THR A 826 11.38 -21.50 -10.89
C THR A 826 10.50 -21.22 -9.68
N ASN A 827 9.56 -22.12 -9.44
CA ASN A 827 8.77 -22.11 -8.21
C ASN A 827 9.46 -22.94 -7.12
N ALA A 828 10.32 -23.86 -7.52
CA ALA A 828 11.30 -24.53 -6.66
C ALA A 828 12.72 -24.30 -7.18
N THR A 829 13.73 -24.46 -6.32
CA THR A 829 15.15 -24.28 -6.68
C THR A 829 15.54 -25.22 -7.81
N ALA A 830 16.14 -24.66 -8.87
CA ALA A 830 16.61 -25.40 -10.05
C ALA A 830 18.04 -25.03 -10.42
N THR A 831 18.76 -25.98 -11.03
CA THR A 831 20.14 -25.80 -11.51
C THR A 831 20.23 -26.18 -12.98
N LEU A 832 20.84 -25.31 -13.79
CA LEU A 832 21.22 -25.59 -15.17
C LEU A 832 22.75 -25.79 -15.22
N PHE A 833 23.18 -27.04 -15.44
CA PHE A 833 24.56 -27.41 -15.74
C PHE A 833 24.86 -27.43 -17.25
N SER A 834 23.87 -27.22 -18.10
CA SER A 834 24.03 -27.09 -19.55
C SER A 834 24.28 -25.62 -19.93
N PRO A 835 25.23 -25.31 -20.83
CA PRO A 835 25.31 -23.98 -21.43
C PRO A 835 24.03 -23.66 -22.20
N ILE A 836 23.50 -22.45 -21.99
CA ILE A 836 22.44 -21.88 -22.84
C ILE A 836 23.13 -21.27 -24.05
N THR A 837 22.75 -21.69 -25.25
CA THR A 837 23.38 -21.24 -26.48
C THR A 837 22.37 -20.69 -27.47
N ASP A 838 22.83 -19.79 -28.33
CA ASP A 838 22.04 -19.26 -29.44
C ASP A 838 21.47 -20.35 -30.32
N ASN A 839 20.30 -20.07 -30.88
CA ASN A 839 19.59 -20.94 -31.79
C ASN A 839 20.19 -20.75 -33.19
N GLY A 840 21.35 -21.36 -33.43
CA GLY A 840 22.16 -21.08 -34.61
C GLY A 840 22.71 -19.65 -34.56
N THR A 841 22.38 -18.81 -35.53
CA THR A 841 22.73 -17.36 -35.51
C THR A 841 21.70 -16.49 -34.77
N GLY A 842 20.60 -17.07 -34.30
CA GLY A 842 19.55 -16.34 -33.58
C GLY A 842 19.84 -16.25 -32.08
N ALA A 843 19.94 -15.03 -31.56
CA ALA A 843 20.23 -14.80 -30.14
C ALA A 843 19.15 -15.40 -29.21
N VAL A 844 19.57 -16.05 -28.12
CA VAL A 844 18.64 -16.58 -27.10
C VAL A 844 18.72 -15.75 -25.81
N SER A 845 17.61 -15.13 -25.45
CA SER A 845 17.43 -14.44 -24.17
C SER A 845 17.00 -15.42 -23.07
N LEU A 846 17.40 -15.16 -21.82
CA LEU A 846 16.92 -15.90 -20.65
C LEU A 846 16.04 -15.00 -19.79
N VAL A 847 14.78 -15.39 -19.59
CA VAL A 847 13.85 -14.73 -18.68
C VAL A 847 13.61 -15.62 -17.46
N LYS A 848 13.88 -15.08 -16.28
CA LYS A 848 13.66 -15.75 -15.00
C LYS A 848 12.37 -15.25 -14.36
N SER A 849 11.47 -16.18 -14.02
CA SER A 849 10.25 -15.89 -13.26
C SER A 849 10.06 -16.91 -12.12
N GLY A 850 9.03 -16.72 -11.29
CA GLY A 850 8.79 -17.51 -10.08
C GLY A 850 9.65 -17.08 -8.88
N THR A 851 9.24 -17.51 -7.69
CA THR A 851 9.75 -17.02 -6.39
C THR A 851 11.05 -17.69 -5.92
N SER A 852 11.45 -18.80 -6.52
CA SER A 852 12.64 -19.56 -6.12
C SER A 852 13.89 -19.19 -6.94
N THR A 853 15.02 -19.79 -6.57
CA THR A 853 16.34 -19.56 -7.19
C THR A 853 16.56 -20.41 -8.44
N LEU A 854 17.11 -19.79 -9.50
CA LEU A 854 17.71 -20.47 -10.64
C LEU A 854 19.22 -20.36 -10.55
N THR A 855 19.92 -21.48 -10.49
CA THR A 855 21.39 -21.54 -10.46
C THR A 855 21.92 -21.89 -11.84
N LEU A 856 22.81 -21.04 -12.39
CA LEU A 856 23.49 -21.30 -13.66
C LEU A 856 24.95 -21.66 -13.35
N THR A 857 25.30 -22.93 -13.53
CA THR A 857 26.65 -23.44 -13.27
C THR A 857 27.11 -24.37 -14.38
N PRO A 858 27.16 -23.91 -15.65
CA PRO A 858 27.67 -24.76 -16.72
C PRO A 858 29.12 -25.14 -16.40
N ALA A 859 29.41 -26.44 -16.40
CA ALA A 859 30.80 -26.87 -16.41
C ALA A 859 31.38 -26.56 -17.80
N ASN A 860 32.63 -26.08 -17.85
CA ASN A 860 33.40 -26.03 -19.10
C ASN A 860 33.71 -27.47 -19.50
N SER A 861 32.74 -28.16 -20.11
CA SER A 861 32.81 -29.57 -20.45
C SER A 861 32.95 -29.74 -21.96
N MET A 862 33.86 -30.60 -22.40
CA MET A 862 33.96 -31.02 -23.82
C MET A 862 33.91 -32.53 -23.96
N ALA A 863 33.42 -33.01 -25.09
CA ALA A 863 33.48 -34.43 -25.41
C ALA A 863 34.93 -34.77 -25.76
N ALA A 864 35.57 -35.64 -24.99
CA ALA A 864 36.95 -36.04 -25.25
C ALA A 864 37.05 -37.51 -25.66
N THR A 865 37.99 -37.78 -26.54
CA THR A 865 38.39 -39.12 -26.94
C THR A 865 39.79 -39.38 -26.41
N THR A 866 39.94 -40.47 -25.67
CA THR A 866 41.21 -40.94 -25.10
C THR A 866 41.61 -42.25 -25.78
N THR A 867 42.91 -42.44 -25.96
CA THR A 867 43.47 -43.72 -26.39
C THR A 867 44.11 -44.39 -25.18
N ALA A 868 43.91 -45.71 -25.02
CA ALA A 868 44.48 -46.45 -23.89
C ALA A 868 46.01 -46.25 -23.81
N ALA A 869 46.52 -46.01 -22.60
CA ALA A 869 47.94 -45.75 -22.33
C ALA A 869 48.56 -44.56 -23.10
N SER A 870 47.75 -43.63 -23.62
CA SER A 870 48.20 -42.39 -24.25
C SER A 870 47.99 -41.20 -23.30
N ASN A 871 48.93 -40.26 -23.29
CA ASN A 871 48.73 -38.97 -22.63
C ASN A 871 48.10 -37.92 -23.57
N VAL A 872 47.76 -38.26 -24.82
CA VAL A 872 47.10 -37.35 -25.77
C VAL A 872 45.59 -37.55 -25.68
N VAL A 873 44.88 -36.44 -25.49
CA VAL A 873 43.42 -36.36 -25.44
C VAL A 873 42.92 -35.50 -26.58
N THR A 874 41.95 -36.01 -27.33
CA THR A 874 41.34 -35.30 -28.46
C THR A 874 40.00 -34.71 -28.04
N VAL A 875 39.76 -33.44 -28.33
CA VAL A 875 38.52 -32.68 -28.09
C VAL A 875 38.09 -31.93 -29.36
N PRO A 876 36.80 -31.55 -29.50
CA PRO A 876 36.29 -30.79 -30.66
C PRO A 876 37.02 -29.47 -30.92
N SER A 877 37.53 -28.83 -29.87
CA SER A 877 38.36 -27.63 -29.97
C SER A 877 39.22 -27.50 -28.71
N THR A 878 40.42 -26.97 -28.82
CA THR A 878 41.25 -26.57 -27.67
C THR A 878 41.12 -25.08 -27.35
N THR A 879 40.26 -24.35 -28.07
CA THR A 879 39.99 -22.93 -27.83
C THR A 879 39.43 -22.74 -26.42
N GLY A 880 40.12 -21.95 -25.59
CA GLY A 880 39.75 -21.72 -24.19
C GLY A 880 40.31 -22.72 -23.18
N LEU A 881 40.95 -23.80 -23.65
CA LEU A 881 41.73 -24.71 -22.79
C LEU A 881 43.12 -24.12 -22.56
N VAL A 882 43.64 -24.28 -21.35
CA VAL A 882 44.97 -23.79 -20.99
C VAL A 882 45.75 -24.83 -20.18
N VAL A 883 47.07 -24.75 -20.24
CA VAL A 883 47.98 -25.62 -19.49
C VAL A 883 47.77 -25.43 -17.99
N GLY A 884 47.79 -26.51 -17.23
CA GLY A 884 47.55 -26.54 -15.79
C GLY A 884 46.07 -26.73 -15.40
N GLN A 885 45.14 -26.76 -16.36
CA GLN A 885 43.72 -27.05 -16.07
C GLN A 885 43.55 -28.47 -15.54
N PRO A 886 42.97 -28.65 -14.34
CA PRO A 886 42.57 -29.95 -13.86
C PRO A 886 41.42 -30.48 -14.69
N ILE A 887 41.52 -31.76 -14.98
CA ILE A 887 40.55 -32.50 -15.76
C ILE A 887 39.79 -33.41 -14.80
N THR A 888 38.47 -33.32 -14.85
CA THR A 888 37.59 -34.18 -14.05
C THR A 888 36.44 -34.70 -14.92
N GLY A 889 35.56 -35.52 -14.36
CA GLY A 889 34.36 -35.99 -15.04
C GLY A 889 34.56 -37.08 -16.12
N ASN A 890 35.80 -37.31 -16.59
CA ASN A 890 36.13 -38.36 -17.57
C ASN A 890 36.68 -39.61 -16.88
N ALA A 891 35.91 -40.70 -16.85
CA ALA A 891 36.32 -41.96 -16.22
C ALA A 891 37.51 -42.66 -16.90
N SER A 892 37.83 -42.30 -18.14
CA SER A 892 39.00 -42.80 -18.87
C SER A 892 40.27 -42.00 -18.63
N ILE A 893 40.20 -40.90 -17.86
CA ILE A 893 41.34 -40.08 -17.44
C ILE A 893 41.53 -40.26 -15.92
N PRO A 894 42.73 -40.63 -15.44
CA PRO A 894 43.00 -40.77 -14.01
C PRO A 894 42.65 -39.50 -13.21
N THR A 895 42.15 -39.69 -12.01
CA THR A 895 41.83 -38.58 -11.09
C THR A 895 43.06 -37.72 -10.81
N GLY A 896 42.90 -36.39 -10.86
CA GLY A 896 43.99 -35.43 -10.66
C GLY A 896 44.84 -35.14 -11.90
N ALA A 897 44.48 -35.68 -13.07
CA ALA A 897 45.13 -35.31 -14.33
C ALA A 897 44.94 -33.82 -14.65
N THR A 898 45.97 -33.20 -15.23
CA THR A 898 45.95 -31.80 -15.69
C THR A 898 46.41 -31.71 -17.14
N ILE A 899 45.98 -30.67 -17.86
CA ILE A 899 46.51 -30.36 -19.20
C ILE A 899 47.99 -29.96 -19.06
N THR A 900 48.88 -30.64 -19.76
CA THR A 900 50.34 -30.35 -19.77
C THR A 900 50.79 -29.58 -21.00
N SER A 901 50.11 -29.72 -22.15
CA SER A 901 50.36 -28.93 -23.35
C SER A 901 49.15 -28.95 -24.29
N ILE A 902 48.91 -27.87 -25.03
CA ILE A 902 47.94 -27.85 -26.13
C ILE A 902 48.71 -28.14 -27.42
N THR A 903 48.55 -29.36 -27.97
CA THR A 903 49.35 -29.88 -29.09
C THR A 903 48.75 -29.58 -30.46
N GLY A 904 47.51 -29.09 -30.51
CA GLY A 904 46.83 -28.72 -31.76
C GLY A 904 45.47 -28.08 -31.51
N PRO A 905 44.71 -27.72 -32.57
CA PRO A 905 43.39 -27.10 -32.45
C PRO A 905 42.32 -28.02 -31.84
N THR A 906 42.60 -29.32 -31.73
CA THR A 906 41.70 -30.37 -31.25
C THR A 906 42.38 -31.36 -30.31
N THR A 907 43.65 -31.19 -29.96
CA THR A 907 44.40 -32.14 -29.13
C THR A 907 45.23 -31.45 -28.07
N PHE A 908 45.31 -32.07 -26.89
CA PHE A 908 46.18 -31.65 -25.81
C PHE A 908 46.77 -32.87 -25.10
N THR A 909 47.86 -32.68 -24.37
CA THR A 909 48.44 -33.73 -23.52
C THR A 909 48.03 -33.56 -22.07
N ILE A 910 47.95 -34.66 -21.33
CA ILE A 910 47.68 -34.71 -19.90
C ILE A 910 48.91 -35.16 -19.10
N SER A 911 48.87 -34.94 -17.78
CA SER A 911 49.98 -35.18 -16.86
C SER A 911 50.34 -36.65 -16.63
N THR A 912 49.57 -37.60 -17.18
CA THR A 912 49.85 -39.03 -17.10
C THR A 912 49.29 -39.78 -18.31
N SER A 913 50.02 -40.78 -18.81
CA SER A 913 49.48 -41.82 -19.71
C SER A 913 49.07 -43.09 -18.96
N THR A 914 49.64 -43.30 -17.77
CA THR A 914 49.41 -44.48 -16.93
C THR A 914 48.00 -44.44 -16.35
N GLY A 915 47.21 -45.50 -16.60
CA GLY A 915 45.82 -45.61 -16.15
C GLY A 915 44.79 -44.93 -17.07
N VAL A 916 45.22 -44.30 -18.17
CA VAL A 916 44.30 -43.80 -19.21
C VAL A 916 43.74 -44.99 -19.97
N THR A 917 42.41 -45.11 -20.03
CA THR A 917 41.72 -46.15 -20.80
C THR A 917 41.20 -45.58 -22.13
N ALA A 918 40.86 -46.47 -23.07
CA ALA A 918 40.24 -46.02 -24.32
C ALA A 918 38.80 -45.57 -24.04
N GLY A 919 38.44 -44.40 -24.57
CA GLY A 919 37.13 -43.79 -24.36
C GLY A 919 36.80 -42.86 -25.53
N THR A 920 35.55 -42.85 -25.98
CA THR A 920 35.09 -42.07 -27.13
C THR A 920 33.99 -41.11 -26.72
N SER A 921 34.12 -39.82 -27.04
CA SER A 921 33.13 -38.77 -26.73
C SER A 921 32.72 -38.72 -25.25
N LEU A 922 33.64 -38.97 -24.33
CA LEU A 922 33.39 -38.94 -22.90
C LEU A 922 33.38 -37.50 -22.36
N ARG A 923 32.43 -37.19 -21.47
CA ARG A 923 32.37 -35.89 -20.79
C ARG A 923 33.67 -35.64 -20.05
N THR A 924 34.32 -34.53 -20.37
CA THR A 924 35.58 -34.11 -19.77
C THR A 924 35.42 -32.69 -19.29
N ASP A 925 35.45 -32.51 -17.98
CA ASP A 925 35.26 -31.23 -17.31
C ASP A 925 36.61 -30.55 -17.09
N PHE A 926 36.73 -29.31 -17.54
CA PHE A 926 37.91 -28.49 -17.36
C PHE A 926 37.68 -27.50 -16.22
N ASN A 927 38.26 -27.81 -15.07
CA ASN A 927 38.14 -26.96 -13.90
C ASN A 927 39.04 -25.72 -14.04
N PRO A 928 38.69 -24.60 -13.36
CA PRO A 928 39.59 -23.45 -13.24
C PRO A 928 40.97 -23.88 -12.78
N VAL A 929 42.02 -23.24 -13.30
CA VAL A 929 43.40 -23.62 -12.95
C VAL A 929 43.69 -23.30 -11.48
N PRO A 930 44.19 -24.27 -10.71
CA PRO A 930 44.68 -24.05 -9.37
C PRO A 930 45.89 -23.12 -9.39
N ILE A 931 45.80 -22.01 -8.67
CA ILE A 931 46.91 -21.08 -8.50
C ILE A 931 47.28 -21.03 -7.02
N ALA A 932 48.55 -21.34 -6.74
CA ALA A 932 49.15 -21.12 -5.44
C ALA A 932 49.76 -19.71 -5.40
N ALA A 933 49.13 -18.81 -4.65
CA ALA A 933 49.66 -17.46 -4.48
C ALA A 933 50.84 -17.47 -3.50
N THR A 934 51.92 -16.78 -3.83
CA THR A 934 53.08 -16.58 -2.95
C THR A 934 52.88 -15.38 -2.02
N THR A 935 52.07 -14.39 -2.43
CA THR A 935 51.64 -13.27 -1.58
C THR A 935 50.22 -12.83 -1.95
N THR A 936 49.33 -12.67 -0.97
CA THR A 936 47.99 -12.10 -1.14
C THR A 936 47.82 -10.87 -0.24
N THR A 937 47.52 -9.71 -0.82
CA THR A 937 47.19 -8.50 -0.05
C THR A 937 45.67 -8.38 0.05
N TYR A 938 45.14 -8.23 1.26
CA TYR A 938 43.70 -8.08 1.48
C TYR A 938 43.13 -6.89 0.69
N GLY A 939 41.97 -7.10 0.04
CA GLY A 939 41.35 -6.09 -0.83
C GLY A 939 42.11 -5.82 -2.14
N SER A 940 43.23 -6.49 -2.40
CA SER A 940 43.95 -6.40 -3.67
C SER A 940 43.37 -7.39 -4.68
N PRO A 941 43.10 -6.96 -5.92
CA PRO A 941 42.86 -7.87 -7.03
C PRO A 941 44.17 -8.48 -7.53
N VAL A 942 45.33 -7.93 -7.18
CA VAL A 942 46.64 -8.42 -7.61
C VAL A 942 47.20 -9.40 -6.60
N ILE A 943 47.57 -10.59 -7.07
CA ILE A 943 48.27 -11.62 -6.30
C ILE A 943 49.56 -12.02 -7.02
N SER A 944 50.62 -12.30 -6.26
CA SER A 944 51.86 -12.83 -6.81
C SER A 944 51.80 -14.35 -6.81
N VAL A 945 52.30 -14.97 -7.87
CA VAL A 945 52.32 -16.42 -8.05
C VAL A 945 53.75 -16.88 -8.30
N ALA A 946 54.04 -18.16 -8.05
CA ALA A 946 55.39 -18.69 -8.26
C ALA A 946 55.82 -18.69 -9.75
N SER A 947 54.84 -18.77 -10.67
CA SER A 947 55.04 -18.73 -12.11
C SER A 947 53.72 -18.39 -12.80
N THR A 948 53.78 -17.62 -13.89
CA THR A 948 52.64 -17.33 -14.78
C THR A 948 52.64 -18.18 -16.04
N ASN A 949 53.53 -19.17 -16.13
CA ASN A 949 53.61 -20.06 -17.28
C ASN A 949 52.31 -20.88 -17.42
N GLY A 950 51.62 -20.75 -18.55
CA GLY A 950 50.31 -21.35 -18.79
C GLY A 950 49.11 -20.49 -18.36
N LEU A 951 49.34 -19.30 -17.79
CA LEU A 951 48.28 -18.36 -17.42
C LEU A 951 47.96 -17.36 -18.55
N THR A 952 46.69 -17.01 -18.75
CA THR A 952 46.26 -16.02 -19.75
C THR A 952 45.19 -15.06 -19.20
N VAL A 953 45.02 -13.88 -19.82
CA VAL A 953 43.92 -12.96 -19.48
C VAL A 953 42.59 -13.58 -19.91
N GLY A 954 41.57 -13.51 -19.05
CA GLY A 954 40.27 -14.16 -19.19
C GLY A 954 40.18 -15.56 -18.55
N MET A 955 41.32 -16.10 -18.10
CA MET A 955 41.41 -17.42 -17.51
C MET A 955 40.73 -17.49 -16.14
N ALA A 956 39.84 -18.47 -15.95
CA ALA A 956 39.26 -18.78 -14.65
C ALA A 956 40.29 -19.46 -13.74
N VAL A 957 40.39 -19.01 -12.49
CA VAL A 957 41.35 -19.49 -11.50
C VAL A 957 40.65 -19.86 -10.19
N SER A 958 41.24 -20.82 -9.48
CA SER A 958 40.82 -21.22 -8.13
C SER A 958 42.06 -21.46 -7.28
N GLY A 959 42.00 -21.32 -5.97
CA GLY A 959 43.17 -21.63 -5.14
C GLY A 959 43.11 -21.14 -3.70
N VAL A 960 44.08 -21.66 -2.92
CA VAL A 960 44.44 -21.19 -1.59
C VAL A 960 45.53 -20.11 -1.73
N GLY A 961 45.27 -18.94 -1.16
CA GLY A 961 46.26 -17.88 -0.96
C GLY A 961 47.42 -18.35 -0.07
N ALA A 962 48.49 -17.55 -0.03
CA ALA A 962 49.76 -17.90 0.62
C ALA A 962 49.54 -18.47 2.04
N PRO A 963 50.06 -19.66 2.37
CA PRO A 963 49.90 -20.25 3.69
C PRO A 963 50.57 -19.34 4.73
N VAL A 964 49.79 -18.85 5.70
CA VAL A 964 50.34 -18.13 6.83
C VAL A 964 50.83 -19.15 7.85
N ALA A 965 52.16 -19.24 7.98
CA ALA A 965 52.78 -20.11 8.96
C ALA A 965 52.50 -19.59 10.38
N LEU A 966 51.85 -20.42 11.19
CA LEU A 966 51.54 -20.12 12.57
C LEU A 966 52.58 -20.81 13.45
N ALA A 967 53.44 -20.02 14.07
CA ALA A 967 54.49 -20.50 14.96
C ALA A 967 54.03 -20.56 16.42
N GLY A 968 54.50 -21.58 17.14
CA GLY A 968 54.30 -21.71 18.58
C GLY A 968 52.85 -22.00 18.98
N ILE A 969 52.09 -22.70 18.13
CA ILE A 969 50.69 -23.02 18.38
C ILE A 969 50.57 -24.12 19.45
N ALA A 970 49.63 -23.94 20.37
CA ALA A 970 49.14 -25.00 21.25
C ALA A 970 47.64 -25.27 21.06
N THR A 971 47.32 -26.55 20.89
CA THR A 971 45.96 -27.10 20.83
C THR A 971 45.74 -28.04 22.02
N THR A 972 44.49 -28.22 22.43
CA THR A 972 44.09 -29.23 23.42
C THR A 972 43.10 -30.19 22.78
N SER A 973 43.35 -31.50 22.85
CA SER A 973 42.44 -32.52 22.31
C SER A 973 41.03 -32.36 22.88
N GLY A 974 40.02 -32.35 22.01
CA GLY A 974 38.62 -32.13 22.36
C GLY A 974 38.20 -30.66 22.48
N SER A 975 39.09 -29.68 22.28
CA SER A 975 38.79 -28.24 22.31
C SER A 975 38.92 -27.59 20.93
N SER A 976 38.09 -26.61 20.61
CA SER A 976 38.22 -25.77 19.41
C SER A 976 39.17 -24.58 19.61
N ASN A 977 39.63 -24.32 20.83
CA ASN A 977 40.52 -23.18 21.09
C ASN A 977 41.97 -23.52 20.73
N VAL A 978 42.59 -22.59 20.00
CA VAL A 978 43.98 -22.68 19.56
C VAL A 978 44.70 -21.43 20.03
N THR A 979 45.78 -21.62 20.80
CA THR A 979 46.64 -20.52 21.28
C THR A 979 47.90 -20.43 20.44
N PHE A 980 48.44 -19.23 20.20
CA PHE A 980 49.63 -19.00 19.37
C PHE A 980 50.41 -17.74 19.80
N THR A 981 51.68 -17.63 19.40
CA THR A 981 52.65 -16.74 20.06
C THR A 981 52.63 -15.26 19.59
N ALA A 982 52.22 -14.94 18.35
CA ALA A 982 52.02 -13.54 17.91
C ALA A 982 51.20 -13.40 16.61
N ASN A 983 50.61 -12.21 16.44
CA ASN A 983 49.60 -11.76 15.46
C ASN A 983 49.92 -12.08 13.98
N ALA A 984 49.59 -13.30 13.55
CA ALA A 984 49.94 -13.84 12.23
C ALA A 984 48.89 -13.56 11.15
N GLY A 985 48.37 -12.33 11.02
CA GLY A 985 47.48 -11.96 9.91
C GLY A 985 46.25 -12.85 9.71
N LEU A 986 45.84 -13.61 10.74
CA LEU A 986 44.70 -14.53 10.72
C LEU A 986 43.38 -13.77 10.59
N TYR A 987 42.42 -14.35 9.88
CA TYR A 987 41.03 -13.86 9.84
C TYR A 987 40.03 -15.02 9.85
N VAL A 988 38.79 -14.72 10.23
CA VAL A 988 37.69 -15.69 10.29
C VAL A 988 37.39 -16.24 8.89
N GLY A 989 37.30 -17.56 8.77
CA GLY A 989 37.06 -18.29 7.52
C GLY A 989 38.32 -18.84 6.86
N MET A 990 39.53 -18.49 7.31
CA MET A 990 40.76 -19.12 6.82
C MET A 990 40.75 -20.62 7.11
N ALA A 991 41.06 -21.45 6.12
CA ALA A 991 41.24 -22.88 6.33
C ALA A 991 42.52 -23.12 7.15
N VAL A 992 42.41 -23.87 8.24
CA VAL A 992 43.52 -24.18 9.15
C VAL A 992 43.92 -25.64 8.97
N THR A 993 45.20 -25.89 8.75
CA THR A 993 45.76 -27.23 8.62
C THR A 993 46.98 -27.38 9.52
N GLY A 994 47.12 -28.56 10.12
CA GLY A 994 48.25 -28.92 10.95
C GLY A 994 47.97 -30.17 11.78
N PRO A 995 48.98 -30.70 12.48
CA PRO A 995 48.84 -31.92 13.26
C PRO A 995 47.73 -31.77 14.31
N GLY A 996 46.78 -32.71 14.35
CA GLY A 996 45.65 -32.64 15.30
C GLY A 996 44.50 -31.70 14.93
N ILE A 997 44.51 -31.07 13.75
CA ILE A 997 43.35 -30.30 13.21
C ILE A 997 42.54 -31.17 12.26
N PRO A 998 41.20 -31.27 12.40
CA PRO A 998 40.35 -31.97 11.44
C PRO A 998 40.45 -31.39 10.03
N LEU A 999 40.35 -32.26 9.02
CA LEU A 999 40.33 -31.85 7.61
C LEU A 999 39.15 -30.89 7.35
N GLY A 1000 39.42 -29.74 6.72
CA GLY A 1000 38.41 -28.72 6.41
C GLY A 1000 38.07 -27.79 7.57
N ALA A 1001 38.74 -27.89 8.73
CA ALA A 1001 38.60 -26.92 9.80
C ALA A 1001 39.01 -25.52 9.33
N THR A 1002 38.28 -24.51 9.80
CA THR A 1002 38.53 -23.10 9.51
C THR A 1002 38.62 -22.31 10.81
N VAL A 1003 39.17 -21.09 10.75
CA VAL A 1003 39.08 -20.14 11.86
C VAL A 1003 37.62 -19.71 11.99
N ALA A 1004 36.91 -20.16 13.03
CA ALA A 1004 35.53 -19.78 13.30
C ALA A 1004 35.40 -18.41 13.98
N SER A 1005 36.36 -18.05 14.84
CA SER A 1005 36.46 -16.71 15.43
C SER A 1005 37.89 -16.45 15.92
N ILE A 1006 38.27 -15.18 16.05
CA ILE A 1006 39.55 -14.79 16.67
C ILE A 1006 39.21 -14.12 17.99
N THR A 1007 39.58 -14.75 19.09
CA THR A 1007 39.17 -14.32 20.43
C THR A 1007 40.09 -13.21 20.95
N ASN A 1008 41.37 -13.24 20.59
CA ASN A 1008 42.35 -12.19 20.88
C ASN A 1008 43.61 -12.36 20.01
N THR A 1009 44.64 -11.54 20.25
CA THR A 1009 45.92 -11.53 19.51
C THR A 1009 46.77 -12.82 19.62
N THR A 1010 46.38 -13.75 20.50
CA THR A 1010 47.10 -14.99 20.80
C THR A 1010 46.17 -16.21 20.84
N THR A 1011 44.88 -16.07 20.50
CA THR A 1011 43.91 -17.17 20.55
C THR A 1011 42.86 -17.03 19.46
N PHE A 1012 42.61 -18.12 18.74
CA PHE A 1012 41.48 -18.24 17.82
C PHE A 1012 40.73 -19.57 18.06
N VAL A 1013 39.52 -19.65 17.53
CA VAL A 1013 38.63 -20.81 17.64
C VAL A 1013 38.51 -21.48 16.29
N LEU A 1014 38.65 -22.79 16.23
CA LEU A 1014 38.41 -23.64 15.06
C LEU A 1014 36.91 -23.91 14.87
N SER A 1015 36.49 -24.13 13.63
CA SER A 1015 35.14 -24.58 13.31
C SER A 1015 34.86 -26.03 13.74
N THR A 1016 35.90 -26.79 14.08
CA THR A 1016 35.82 -28.14 14.64
C THR A 1016 36.90 -28.35 15.70
N ASN A 1017 36.61 -29.16 16.73
CA ASN A 1017 37.54 -29.35 17.85
C ASN A 1017 38.83 -30.07 17.39
N ALA A 1018 39.97 -29.64 17.91
CA ALA A 1018 41.24 -30.30 17.69
C ALA A 1018 41.19 -31.74 18.22
N THR A 1019 41.78 -32.68 17.49
CA THR A 1019 41.80 -34.11 17.84
C THR A 1019 43.00 -34.49 18.71
N GLN A 1020 44.01 -33.62 18.82
CA GLN A 1020 45.23 -33.88 19.62
C GLN A 1020 45.67 -32.64 20.41
N THR A 1021 46.26 -32.88 21.59
CA THR A 1021 46.92 -31.85 22.39
C THR A 1021 48.35 -31.67 21.86
N ILE A 1022 48.70 -30.47 21.43
CA ILE A 1022 50.02 -30.15 20.87
C ILE A 1022 50.52 -28.87 21.54
N THR A 1023 51.82 -28.79 21.81
CA THR A 1023 52.47 -27.58 22.33
C THR A 1023 53.64 -27.21 21.42
N GLY A 1024 53.58 -26.03 20.80
CA GLY A 1024 54.63 -25.55 19.90
C GLY A 1024 54.58 -26.11 18.48
N GLY A 1025 53.40 -26.55 18.00
CA GLY A 1025 53.27 -27.13 16.65
C GLY A 1025 53.34 -26.08 15.53
N ALA A 1026 53.69 -26.55 14.32
CA ALA A 1026 53.64 -25.75 13.10
C ALA A 1026 52.31 -25.99 12.38
N PHE A 1027 51.48 -24.94 12.26
CA PHE A 1027 50.19 -24.98 11.57
C PHE A 1027 50.20 -23.94 10.45
N THR A 1028 49.31 -24.10 9.48
CA THR A 1028 49.14 -23.16 8.36
C THR A 1028 47.69 -22.72 8.27
N ALA A 1029 47.47 -21.42 8.06
CA ALA A 1029 46.15 -20.87 7.76
C ALA A 1029 46.16 -20.21 6.38
N ASN A 1030 45.23 -20.58 5.50
CA ASN A 1030 45.28 -20.17 4.09
C ASN A 1030 44.18 -19.14 3.77
N ALA A 1031 44.56 -18.06 3.07
CA ALA A 1031 43.62 -17.17 2.42
C ALA A 1031 42.92 -17.87 1.24
N VAL A 1032 41.78 -17.37 0.74
CA VAL A 1032 41.03 -18.02 -0.34
C VAL A 1032 40.86 -17.07 -1.52
N ILE A 1033 41.17 -17.54 -2.73
CA ILE A 1033 40.83 -16.83 -3.98
C ILE A 1033 39.31 -16.98 -4.20
N PRO A 1034 38.55 -15.90 -4.45
CA PRO A 1034 37.10 -15.99 -4.63
C PRO A 1034 36.71 -16.97 -5.75
N ALA A 1035 35.68 -17.77 -5.49
CA ALA A 1035 35.14 -18.69 -6.50
C ALA A 1035 34.67 -17.90 -7.74
N GLY A 1036 35.11 -18.32 -8.93
CA GLY A 1036 34.76 -17.66 -10.19
C GLY A 1036 35.63 -16.46 -10.55
N ALA A 1037 36.72 -16.19 -9.83
CA ALA A 1037 37.70 -15.17 -10.22
C ALA A 1037 38.33 -15.52 -11.59
N VAL A 1038 38.46 -14.52 -12.46
CA VAL A 1038 39.22 -14.64 -13.71
C VAL A 1038 40.41 -13.70 -13.70
N ILE A 1039 41.50 -14.06 -14.39
CA ILE A 1039 42.66 -13.20 -14.56
C ILE A 1039 42.29 -12.04 -15.49
N THR A 1040 42.43 -10.80 -15.05
CA THR A 1040 42.18 -9.58 -15.83
C THR A 1040 43.47 -8.97 -16.37
N ALA A 1041 44.62 -9.26 -15.75
CA ALA A 1041 45.94 -8.88 -16.27
C ALA A 1041 47.03 -9.82 -15.74
N ILE A 1042 48.12 -9.96 -16.49
CA ILE A 1042 49.33 -10.69 -16.08
C ILE A 1042 50.52 -9.76 -16.28
N ASN A 1043 51.34 -9.57 -15.26
CA ASN A 1043 52.56 -8.77 -15.33
C ASN A 1043 53.69 -9.45 -14.56
N GLY A 1044 54.60 -10.09 -15.29
CA GLY A 1044 55.64 -10.93 -14.70
C GLY A 1044 55.03 -12.11 -13.94
N ASN A 1045 55.39 -12.24 -12.66
CA ASN A 1045 54.83 -13.23 -11.74
C ASN A 1045 53.58 -12.75 -10.98
N ASN A 1046 53.01 -11.59 -11.35
CA ASN A 1046 51.80 -11.06 -10.73
C ASN A 1046 50.62 -11.26 -11.67
N ILE A 1047 49.48 -11.67 -11.11
CA ILE A 1047 48.21 -11.73 -11.82
C ILE A 1047 47.18 -10.84 -11.12
N THR A 1048 46.41 -10.11 -11.91
CA THR A 1048 45.26 -9.34 -11.45
C THR A 1048 44.01 -10.18 -11.66
N LEU A 1049 43.13 -10.24 -10.68
CA LEU A 1049 41.89 -10.98 -10.68
C LEU A 1049 40.69 -10.05 -10.86
N SER A 1050 39.59 -10.58 -11.40
CA SER A 1050 38.31 -9.87 -11.56
C SER A 1050 37.58 -9.62 -10.24
N ALA A 1051 37.98 -10.31 -9.18
CA ALA A 1051 37.47 -10.17 -7.83
C ALA A 1051 38.63 -10.06 -6.84
N VAL A 1052 38.48 -9.19 -5.85
CA VAL A 1052 39.46 -9.02 -4.77
C VAL A 1052 39.36 -10.17 -3.76
N THR A 1053 40.46 -10.53 -3.11
CA THR A 1053 40.44 -11.50 -2.01
C THR A 1053 39.51 -11.01 -0.88
N THR A 1054 38.52 -11.82 -0.49
CA THR A 1054 37.50 -11.44 0.51
C THR A 1054 37.95 -11.74 1.96
N GLY A 1055 37.54 -10.88 2.90
CA GLY A 1055 37.85 -10.90 4.33
C GLY A 1055 37.30 -9.64 5.03
N ALA A 1056 37.28 -9.58 6.37
CA ALA A 1056 36.89 -8.37 7.13
C ALA A 1056 38.16 -7.64 7.63
N ALA A 1057 38.18 -6.30 7.58
CA ALA A 1057 39.32 -5.50 8.02
C ALA A 1057 39.53 -5.58 9.54
N THR A 1058 40.77 -5.73 9.99
CA THR A 1058 41.16 -5.54 11.40
C THR A 1058 41.82 -4.17 11.61
N ASN A 1059 41.70 -3.67 12.84
CA ASN A 1059 42.10 -2.32 13.25
C ASN A 1059 43.57 -2.01 12.89
N GLY A 1060 43.81 -0.91 12.17
CA GLY A 1060 45.14 -0.42 11.80
C GLY A 1060 45.64 -0.77 10.39
N THR A 1061 44.84 -1.40 9.52
CA THR A 1061 45.22 -1.59 8.11
C THR A 1061 44.83 -0.40 7.23
N ALA A 1062 45.77 0.08 6.41
CA ALA A 1062 45.50 1.18 5.47
C ALA A 1062 44.61 0.70 4.31
N LEU A 1063 43.39 1.25 4.21
CA LEU A 1063 42.46 1.00 3.12
C LEU A 1063 42.91 1.78 1.87
N THR A 1064 43.31 1.05 0.82
CA THR A 1064 43.75 1.67 -0.45
C THR A 1064 42.72 1.43 -1.55
N PHE A 1065 42.12 2.51 -2.07
CA PHE A 1065 41.19 2.43 -3.20
C PHE A 1065 41.96 2.49 -4.52
N GLY A 1066 41.99 1.38 -5.27
CA GLY A 1066 42.74 1.27 -6.52
C GLY A 1066 42.14 1.97 -7.75
N ILE A 1067 40.84 2.29 -7.75
CA ILE A 1067 40.12 2.97 -8.86
C ILE A 1067 38.97 3.85 -8.34
N ALA A 1068 38.47 4.78 -9.16
CA ALA A 1068 37.32 5.64 -8.85
C ALA A 1068 36.00 4.83 -8.77
N ASN A 1069 35.05 5.26 -7.92
CA ASN A 1069 33.73 4.64 -7.68
C ASN A 1069 33.73 3.24 -7.02
N GLN A 1070 34.79 2.83 -6.33
CA GLN A 1070 34.74 1.63 -5.47
C GLN A 1070 33.91 1.89 -4.21
N ALA A 1071 32.88 1.07 -3.98
CA ALA A 1071 32.16 0.98 -2.72
C ALA A 1071 32.78 -0.14 -1.86
N LEU A 1072 33.19 0.18 -0.63
CA LEU A 1072 33.65 -0.81 0.34
C LEU A 1072 32.58 -0.98 1.43
N THR A 1073 31.95 -2.16 1.46
CA THR A 1073 30.99 -2.55 2.51
C THR A 1073 31.75 -3.20 3.65
N VAL A 1074 31.71 -2.64 4.86
CA VAL A 1074 32.41 -3.19 6.02
C VAL A 1074 31.40 -3.44 7.14
N ALA A 1075 31.32 -4.68 7.62
CA ALA A 1075 30.51 -5.00 8.79
C ALA A 1075 31.27 -4.57 10.06
N GLY A 1076 30.94 -3.39 10.59
CA GLY A 1076 31.39 -2.93 11.90
C GLY A 1076 32.81 -2.36 11.93
N LEU A 1077 32.96 -1.09 11.53
CA LEU A 1077 34.08 -0.26 11.96
C LEU A 1077 33.77 0.28 13.37
N THR A 1078 34.49 -0.16 14.41
CA THR A 1078 34.45 0.49 15.73
C THR A 1078 35.71 1.34 15.89
N TYR A 1079 35.53 2.66 15.89
CA TYR A 1079 36.63 3.62 16.10
C TYR A 1079 37.01 3.66 17.58
N ASN A 1080 38.26 3.30 17.91
CA ASN A 1080 38.80 3.42 19.26
C ASN A 1080 40.19 4.07 19.21
N GLY A 1081 40.23 5.40 19.14
CA GLY A 1081 41.39 6.23 19.50
C GLY A 1081 42.60 6.29 18.57
N GLY A 1082 42.56 5.71 17.36
CA GLY A 1082 43.67 5.76 16.39
C GLY A 1082 43.21 6.18 15.00
N SER A 1083 43.82 7.23 14.45
CA SER A 1083 43.51 7.86 13.16
C SER A 1083 43.27 6.89 11.99
N VAL A 1084 42.16 7.07 11.26
CA VAL A 1084 41.97 6.48 9.91
C VAL A 1084 42.79 7.32 8.93
N GLN A 1085 43.95 6.83 8.49
CA GLN A 1085 44.75 7.53 7.48
C GLN A 1085 44.31 7.14 6.06
N ALA A 1086 43.76 8.10 5.31
CA ALA A 1086 43.68 8.03 3.86
C ALA A 1086 44.85 8.85 3.28
N LEU A 1087 45.94 8.19 2.88
CA LEU A 1087 47.06 8.89 2.26
C LEU A 1087 46.75 9.17 0.78
N LYS A 1088 46.56 10.43 0.41
CA LYS A 1088 46.73 10.91 -0.97
C LYS A 1088 47.94 11.84 -0.98
N GLY A 1089 48.92 11.60 -1.83
CA GLY A 1089 50.06 12.51 -2.01
C GLY A 1089 49.59 13.88 -2.51
N LEU A 1090 49.45 14.87 -1.62
CA LEU A 1090 50.40 15.97 -1.37
C LEU A 1090 49.72 17.03 -0.46
N SER A 1091 50.40 17.32 0.67
CA SER A 1091 50.35 18.44 1.63
C SER A 1091 49.08 19.27 1.87
N GLY A 1092 48.53 19.19 3.10
CA GLY A 1092 47.93 20.34 3.80
C GLY A 1092 46.70 20.03 4.67
N GLY A 1093 46.89 20.01 6.00
CA GLY A 1093 45.83 20.28 7.01
C GLY A 1093 44.97 19.10 7.47
N VAL A 1094 45.21 18.60 8.69
CA VAL A 1094 44.42 17.56 9.38
C VAL A 1094 43.35 18.23 10.25
N THR A 1095 42.09 17.83 10.11
CA THR A 1095 41.01 18.19 11.05
C THR A 1095 40.58 16.93 11.81
N THR A 1096 40.76 16.94 13.14
CA THR A 1096 40.35 15.87 14.06
C THR A 1096 38.84 15.92 14.31
N VAL A 1097 38.14 14.77 14.23
CA VAL A 1097 36.73 14.62 14.63
C VAL A 1097 36.67 13.61 15.78
N THR A 1098 35.92 13.92 16.85
CA THR A 1098 36.07 13.34 18.20
C THR A 1098 34.88 12.51 18.72
N SER A 1099 34.03 11.93 17.87
CA SER A 1099 32.94 11.04 18.34
C SER A 1099 32.78 9.78 17.50
N ALA A 1100 32.41 8.67 18.17
CA ALA A 1100 32.39 7.31 17.63
C ALA A 1100 31.28 7.13 16.58
N MET A 1101 31.67 6.76 15.36
CA MET A 1101 30.78 6.60 14.22
C MET A 1101 30.79 5.14 13.74
N THR A 1102 29.62 4.52 13.57
CA THR A 1102 29.48 3.22 12.90
C THR A 1102 29.29 3.46 11.41
N VAL A 1103 30.30 3.12 10.62
CA VAL A 1103 30.30 3.34 9.16
C VAL A 1103 29.97 2.04 8.44
N THR A 1104 28.90 2.03 7.64
CA THR A 1104 28.45 0.86 6.87
C THR A 1104 29.01 0.82 5.45
N THR A 1105 29.22 2.00 4.83
CA THR A 1105 29.76 2.09 3.46
C THR A 1105 30.67 3.32 3.29
N LEU A 1106 31.86 3.12 2.72
CA LEU A 1106 32.76 4.19 2.28
C LEU A 1106 32.78 4.24 0.75
N THR A 1107 32.57 5.41 0.14
CA THR A 1107 32.65 5.57 -1.32
C THR A 1107 33.43 6.84 -1.67
N ARG A 1108 34.38 6.76 -2.61
CA ARG A 1108 35.08 7.94 -3.14
C ARG A 1108 34.34 8.49 -4.36
N GLY A 1109 33.91 9.75 -4.29
CA GLY A 1109 33.27 10.45 -5.41
C GLY A 1109 34.29 10.88 -6.47
N THR A 1110 33.80 11.16 -7.67
CA THR A 1110 34.58 11.49 -8.88
C THR A 1110 35.55 12.68 -8.70
N ASN A 1111 35.26 13.57 -7.75
CA ASN A 1111 36.06 14.77 -7.46
C ASN A 1111 37.17 14.52 -6.42
N GLY A 1112 37.34 13.27 -5.97
CA GLY A 1112 38.35 12.89 -4.98
C GLY A 1112 37.95 13.07 -3.52
N MET A 1113 36.76 13.62 -3.22
CA MET A 1113 36.21 13.67 -1.86
C MET A 1113 35.62 12.33 -1.43
N LEU A 1114 35.81 11.99 -0.15
CA LEU A 1114 35.32 10.77 0.49
C LEU A 1114 33.91 11.01 1.04
N THR A 1115 32.94 10.22 0.60
CA THR A 1115 31.58 10.24 1.16
C THR A 1115 31.42 9.06 2.11
N VAL A 1116 31.11 9.35 3.36
CA VAL A 1116 30.79 8.34 4.38
C VAL A 1116 29.27 8.25 4.47
N ILE A 1117 28.69 7.10 4.16
CA ILE A 1117 27.26 6.86 4.36
C ILE A 1117 27.13 6.08 5.67
N SER A 1118 26.62 6.74 6.71
CA SER A 1118 26.19 6.10 7.95
C SER A 1118 24.69 5.80 7.85
N SER A 1119 24.23 4.73 8.50
CA SER A 1119 22.80 4.37 8.59
C SER A 1119 22.00 5.23 9.59
N ASN A 1120 22.63 6.16 10.31
CA ASN A 1120 21.99 7.06 11.27
C ASN A 1120 22.41 8.52 11.00
N LEU A 1121 21.76 9.17 10.04
CA LEU A 1121 22.13 10.53 9.59
C LEU A 1121 21.41 11.66 10.37
N THR A 1122 20.53 11.34 11.33
CA THR A 1122 19.64 12.33 11.97
C THR A 1122 20.06 12.81 13.37
N SER A 1123 21.02 12.16 14.04
CA SER A 1123 21.40 12.53 15.42
C SER A 1123 22.71 13.30 15.57
N ASP A 1124 23.50 13.47 14.49
CA ASP A 1124 24.90 13.95 14.59
C ASP A 1124 25.17 15.34 13.97
N LEU A 1125 24.14 16.06 13.51
CA LEU A 1125 24.32 17.42 12.99
C LEU A 1125 24.10 18.45 14.10
N GLY A 1126 25.20 19.02 14.61
CA GLY A 1126 25.17 20.26 15.38
C GLY A 1126 24.65 21.43 14.53
N THR A 1127 24.12 22.46 15.19
CA THR A 1127 23.30 23.55 14.63
C THR A 1127 23.94 24.46 13.57
N ASN A 1128 25.17 24.19 13.10
CA ASN A 1128 25.94 25.12 12.27
C ASN A 1128 26.39 24.59 10.89
N GLU A 1129 26.03 23.37 10.47
CA GLU A 1129 26.48 22.83 9.18
C GLU A 1129 25.35 22.76 8.13
N LYS A 1130 25.44 23.58 7.09
CA LYS A 1130 24.53 23.58 5.92
C LYS A 1130 25.10 22.70 4.80
N PHE A 1131 24.27 21.81 4.27
CA PHE A 1131 24.46 21.27 2.92
C PHE A 1131 24.33 22.42 1.91
N ILE A 1132 25.32 22.58 1.02
CA ILE A 1132 25.12 23.31 -0.24
C ILE A 1132 24.62 22.28 -1.25
N PRO A 1133 23.34 22.32 -1.69
CA PRO A 1133 22.91 21.52 -2.81
C PRO A 1133 23.60 22.07 -4.07
N GLY A 1134 24.20 21.18 -4.87
CA GLY A 1134 24.72 21.56 -6.17
C GLY A 1134 23.63 22.23 -7.01
N ALA A 1135 23.92 23.43 -7.51
CA ALA A 1135 23.09 24.11 -8.49
C ALA A 1135 23.55 23.77 -9.91
N ALA A 1136 22.55 23.64 -10.79
CA ALA A 1136 22.55 23.40 -12.26
C ALA A 1136 22.82 21.95 -12.73
#